data_AF-A0A1V5YBK4-F1
#
_entry.id   AF-A0A1V5YBK4-F1
#
_cell.length_a   1.000
_cell.length_b   1.000
_cell.length_c   1.000
_cell.angle_alpha   90.00
_cell.angle_beta   90.00
_cell.angle_gamma   90.00
#
_symmetry.space_group_name_H-M   'P 1'
#
loop_
_entity.id
_entity.type
_entity.pdbx_description
1 polymer ?
#
loop_
_entity_poly.entity_id
_entity_poly.type
_entity_poly.pdbx_seq_one_letter_code
_entity_poly.pdbx_strand_id
1 'polypeptide(L)'
;MKKILCILCAALSGILLISCVMPETSRDLNANNDSAPSAFTEIRNNNLKWRLEDGWHISTAGGESVMEGIGHSWAYLDEGEWSACTIHLFFQIKAGTIHINFSRSEEEDGQNRYFAGVSRTVLYLEKQVGGDFYSLASADIDLNDNWHEMEIKKCGSLINVSVDGMLIIACEDEEYLGAGGIAFETLEDSDVLLREIDVTSAAGALTAPSIEEMTLQKAQQARAAFSPDETHDGDLVLKGSDVLTIENEQFLQLGNIYINDSAKLIIRNSTLMMGRGSVPTVHVYINIAERASLVIERSMIIEKNEEGAGMLIVIRNFGTMTLSDSPAEIHLLEQYDGSLEIRNTEMINEIGGLLQVHGGSTRVFDSALGALALTVPQDANLTLSGLRSGEYLESFDIHDWISEADYDLKLEHTAILEDHLRPGPFERGWLFFPDADSHVRLSDSELRKVFIDLNSETVSFENLKIGTPSSLRYRDIELDGVIVTGQWPFTMHNSNVTIQDSDYLFLQPGGSSNLVLVDSHVVEFIPRDFYGNISFDNCTWTNAGEIIGGEEYHSGGNDFTITGSLTISPELRVNLQWKDARVTREYTAYITDSVGRPFPGLKVSIDGQNYTTDKNGKVIFRLTFNESNYKELTQLKIENQGKVLFQQGIDFFTSTPVIIALKD
;
A
#
# COMPACT_ATOMS: atom_id res chain seq x y z
N MET A 1 12.39 -13.05 16.09
CA MET A 1 13.33 -13.51 17.15
C MET A 1 14.67 -12.81 16.92
N LYS A 2 15.13 -11.99 17.88
CA LYS A 2 16.26 -11.01 17.81
C LYS A 2 17.67 -11.63 17.72
N LYS A 3 18.62 -10.90 17.10
CA LYS A 3 20.05 -10.62 17.50
C LYS A 3 20.76 -9.87 16.34
N ILE A 4 21.04 -8.57 16.40
CA ILE A 4 22.14 -7.82 17.07
C ILE A 4 23.54 -8.45 16.91
N LEU A 5 24.44 -7.78 16.17
CA LEU A 5 25.79 -7.47 16.67
C LEU A 5 26.43 -6.25 15.95
N CYS A 6 26.86 -5.30 16.78
CA CYS A 6 27.57 -4.07 16.44
C CYS A 6 29.04 -4.25 16.05
N ILE A 7 29.50 -3.19 15.38
CA ILE A 7 30.85 -2.72 15.07
C ILE A 7 31.78 -2.67 16.30
N LEU A 8 33.10 -2.77 16.07
CA LEU A 8 34.11 -2.27 17.01
C LEU A 8 35.20 -1.47 16.27
N CYS A 9 35.42 -0.25 16.79
CA CYS A 9 36.29 0.83 16.34
C CYS A 9 37.79 0.56 16.52
N ALA A 10 38.62 1.38 15.86
CA ALA A 10 39.87 1.86 16.43
C ALA A 10 40.17 3.30 15.93
N ALA A 11 40.37 4.20 16.89
CA ALA A 11 40.67 5.62 16.75
C ALA A 11 42.14 5.87 16.37
N LEU A 12 42.45 7.06 15.83
CA LEU A 12 43.69 7.75 16.20
C LEU A 12 43.59 9.27 15.99
N SER A 13 43.85 9.97 17.08
CA SER A 13 43.95 11.41 17.32
C SER A 13 45.16 12.08 16.65
N GLY A 14 45.01 13.34 16.24
CA GLY A 14 46.10 14.20 15.76
C GLY A 14 45.83 15.68 16.07
N ILE A 15 46.61 16.19 17.04
CA ILE A 15 46.68 17.56 17.55
C ILE A 15 47.19 18.53 16.48
N LEU A 16 46.63 19.75 16.38
CA LEU A 16 47.43 20.94 16.06
C LEU A 16 46.81 22.21 16.67
N LEU A 17 47.52 22.74 17.67
CA LEU A 17 47.38 24.10 18.20
C LEU A 17 48.04 25.09 17.23
N ILE A 18 47.31 26.10 16.78
CA ILE A 18 47.90 27.34 16.26
C ILE A 18 47.22 28.51 16.97
N SER A 19 48.02 29.15 17.82
CA SER A 19 47.81 30.46 18.42
C SER A 19 47.84 31.55 17.37
N CYS A 20 46.84 32.45 17.37
CA CYS A 20 47.01 33.81 16.89
C CYS A 20 46.57 34.78 17.98
N VAL A 21 47.45 35.75 18.24
CA VAL A 21 47.39 36.76 19.29
C VAL A 21 47.13 38.10 18.62
N MET A 22 46.43 38.98 19.35
CA MET A 22 46.31 40.44 19.26
C MET A 22 45.12 40.99 18.44
N PRO A 23 44.59 42.20 18.75
CA PRO A 23 44.85 43.06 19.92
C PRO A 23 43.58 43.53 20.67
N GLU A 24 43.79 43.89 21.93
CA GLU A 24 42.93 44.79 22.69
C GLU A 24 42.83 46.15 21.98
N THR A 25 41.62 46.67 21.81
CA THR A 25 41.37 48.10 21.72
C THR A 25 40.25 48.47 22.70
N SER A 26 40.58 49.38 23.60
CA SER A 26 39.71 49.91 24.64
C SER A 26 39.13 51.26 24.24
N ARG A 27 37.92 51.55 24.76
CA ARG A 27 37.26 52.86 24.98
C ARG A 27 36.57 53.47 23.74
N ASP A 28 35.37 54.04 23.82
CA ASP A 28 34.66 54.68 24.94
C ASP A 28 33.13 54.56 24.85
N LEU A 29 32.54 54.75 26.04
CA LEU A 29 31.13 54.73 26.42
C LEU A 29 30.25 55.77 25.68
N ASN A 30 29.02 55.38 25.34
CA ASN A 30 27.85 56.25 25.45
C ASN A 30 26.64 55.43 25.92
N ALA A 31 26.05 55.91 27.01
CA ALA A 31 24.92 55.31 27.70
C ALA A 31 23.59 55.61 27.01
N ASN A 32 22.67 54.63 27.00
CA ASN A 32 21.32 54.72 27.58
C ASN A 32 20.38 53.69 26.94
N ASN A 33 20.15 52.57 27.64
CA ASN A 33 18.84 52.20 28.18
C ASN A 33 18.96 50.81 28.81
N ASP A 34 19.27 50.80 30.10
CA ASP A 34 19.14 49.63 30.97
C ASP A 34 17.65 49.24 31.05
N SER A 35 17.25 48.20 30.32
CA SER A 35 16.30 47.23 30.86
C SER A 35 17.12 46.29 31.74
N ALA A 36 16.78 46.23 33.04
CA ALA A 36 17.39 45.30 33.98
C ALA A 36 17.37 43.87 33.39
N PRO A 37 18.43 43.06 33.58
CA PRO A 37 18.36 41.66 33.19
C PRO A 37 17.20 41.01 33.96
N SER A 38 16.25 40.42 33.23
CA SER A 38 15.25 39.53 33.79
C SER A 38 15.98 38.49 34.65
N ALA A 39 15.51 38.31 35.89
CA ALA A 39 16.16 37.41 36.82
C ALA A 39 15.89 35.97 36.38
N PHE A 40 16.81 35.36 35.64
CA PHE A 40 16.62 33.99 35.21
C PHE A 40 16.76 33.01 36.38
N THR A 41 15.90 31.99 36.40
CA THR A 41 16.05 30.84 37.30
C THR A 41 16.70 29.68 36.54
N GLU A 42 17.77 29.10 37.07
CA GLU A 42 18.41 27.90 36.51
C GLU A 42 17.85 26.62 37.15
N ILE A 43 17.44 25.65 36.32
CA ILE A 43 16.93 24.35 36.78
C ILE A 43 17.57 23.18 36.00
N ARG A 44 17.46 21.96 36.54
CA ARG A 44 17.74 20.73 35.79
C ARG A 44 16.48 19.90 35.62
N ASN A 45 16.18 19.50 34.39
CA ASN A 45 15.14 18.53 34.04
C ASN A 45 15.79 17.45 33.16
N ASN A 46 15.71 16.16 33.53
CA ASN A 46 16.35 15.05 32.81
C ASN A 46 17.85 15.26 32.43
N ASN A 47 18.61 15.91 33.32
CA ASN A 47 20.02 16.33 33.14
C ASN A 47 20.26 17.53 32.21
N LEU A 48 19.24 18.06 31.53
CA LEU A 48 19.33 19.29 30.74
C LEU A 48 19.25 20.52 31.64
N LYS A 49 20.13 21.50 31.41
CA LYS A 49 20.14 22.77 32.15
C LYS A 49 19.26 23.81 31.42
N TRP A 50 18.24 24.30 32.12
CA TRP A 50 17.32 25.32 31.58
C TRP A 50 17.48 26.65 32.29
N ARG A 51 17.34 27.73 31.52
CA ARG A 51 17.28 29.11 31.99
C ARG A 51 15.87 29.65 31.78
N LEU A 52 15.15 29.90 32.86
CA LEU A 52 13.73 30.25 32.85
C LEU A 52 13.52 31.74 33.08
N GLU A 53 12.71 32.38 32.26
CA GLU A 53 12.14 33.71 32.55
C GLU A 53 10.99 33.64 33.57
N ASP A 54 10.53 34.79 34.05
CA ASP A 54 9.55 34.91 35.14
C ASP A 54 8.22 34.16 34.89
N GLY A 55 7.83 33.94 33.62
CA GLY A 55 6.62 33.18 33.26
C GLY A 55 6.78 31.66 33.32
N TRP A 56 8.02 31.16 33.47
CA TRP A 56 8.33 29.73 33.55
C TRP A 56 8.81 29.33 34.94
N HIS A 57 8.25 28.24 35.48
CA HIS A 57 8.66 27.72 36.78
C HIS A 57 8.44 26.21 36.89
N ILE A 58 9.01 25.60 37.93
CA ILE A 58 8.72 24.21 38.27
C ILE A 58 7.50 24.16 39.19
N SER A 59 6.52 23.36 38.80
CA SER A 59 5.34 23.07 39.62
C SER A 59 5.14 21.57 39.77
N THR A 60 4.01 21.16 40.36
CA THR A 60 3.69 19.74 40.58
C THR A 60 2.30 19.45 40.02
N ALA A 61 2.23 18.51 39.08
CA ALA A 61 0.99 18.01 38.51
C ALA A 61 0.92 16.48 38.69
N GLY A 62 -0.16 15.98 39.29
CA GLY A 62 -0.32 14.54 39.52
C GLY A 62 0.73 13.88 40.44
N GLY A 63 1.51 14.67 41.18
CA GLY A 63 2.62 14.17 42.02
C GLY A 63 3.99 14.14 41.33
N GLU A 64 4.07 14.56 40.08
CA GLU A 64 5.32 14.67 39.31
C GLU A 64 5.77 16.13 39.16
N SER A 65 7.08 16.33 39.06
CA SER A 65 7.67 17.65 38.82
C SER A 65 7.52 17.99 37.34
N VAL A 66 6.86 19.12 37.05
CA VAL A 66 6.60 19.59 35.67
C VAL A 66 7.12 21.01 35.49
N MET A 67 7.41 21.39 34.24
CA MET A 67 7.74 22.76 33.88
C MET A 67 6.49 23.46 33.36
N GLU A 68 6.08 24.53 34.03
CA GLU A 68 4.85 25.27 33.75
C GLU A 68 5.19 26.66 33.19
N GLY A 69 4.63 26.98 32.03
CA GLY A 69 4.78 28.26 31.35
C GLY A 69 3.44 29.00 31.30
N ILE A 70 3.43 30.26 31.76
CA ILE A 70 2.23 31.10 31.83
C ILE A 70 2.53 32.49 31.25
N GLY A 71 1.67 32.92 30.33
CA GLY A 71 1.80 34.20 29.62
C GLY A 71 2.99 34.23 28.65
N HIS A 72 3.27 35.37 28.04
CA HIS A 72 4.33 35.45 27.04
C HIS A 72 5.73 35.41 27.70
N SER A 73 6.39 34.26 27.63
CA SER A 73 7.67 34.04 28.31
C SER A 73 8.50 32.89 27.71
N TRP A 74 9.80 32.90 27.96
CA TRP A 74 10.76 31.94 27.41
C TRP A 74 11.46 31.06 28.45
N ALA A 75 11.69 29.80 28.07
CA ALA A 75 12.58 28.85 28.73
C ALA A 75 13.66 28.41 27.75
N TYR A 76 14.92 28.71 28.05
CA TYR A 76 16.05 28.42 27.17
C TYR A 76 16.81 27.18 27.62
N LEU A 77 17.15 26.29 26.68
CA LEU A 77 18.11 25.23 26.94
C LEU A 77 19.52 25.84 26.93
N ASP A 78 20.19 25.82 28.08
CA ASP A 78 21.53 26.40 28.29
C ASP A 78 22.64 25.37 28.00
N GLU A 79 22.43 24.52 26.98
CA GLU A 79 23.34 23.44 26.58
C GLU A 79 23.34 23.22 25.05
N GLY A 80 24.50 23.49 24.44
CA GLY A 80 24.84 23.06 23.07
C GLY A 80 24.16 23.82 21.93
N GLU A 81 24.71 23.64 20.73
CA GLU A 81 24.08 23.97 19.45
C GLU A 81 23.78 22.67 18.71
N TRP A 82 22.61 22.60 18.09
CA TRP A 82 22.08 21.36 17.54
C TRP A 82 21.85 21.49 16.04
N SER A 83 22.66 20.82 15.23
CA SER A 83 22.51 20.78 13.76
C SER A 83 21.56 19.68 13.30
N ALA A 84 21.54 18.56 14.02
CA ALA A 84 20.60 17.46 13.85
C ALA A 84 20.19 16.94 15.24
N CYS A 85 18.89 16.96 15.53
CA CYS A 85 18.38 16.61 16.84
C CYS A 85 17.04 15.89 16.80
N THR A 86 16.75 15.20 17.90
CA THR A 86 15.42 14.76 18.28
C THR A 86 15.07 15.46 19.59
N ILE A 87 13.98 16.22 19.57
CA ILE A 87 13.37 16.85 20.74
C ILE A 87 12.14 16.01 21.07
N HIS A 88 12.17 15.38 22.23
CA HIS A 88 11.09 14.56 22.75
C HIS A 88 10.57 15.18 24.04
N LEU A 89 9.25 15.28 24.19
CA LEU A 89 8.63 15.82 25.40
C LEU A 89 7.18 15.37 25.52
N PHE A 90 6.66 15.40 26.74
CA PHE A 90 5.22 15.36 26.98
C PHE A 90 4.71 16.76 27.32
N PHE A 91 3.55 17.11 26.77
CA PHE A 91 2.92 18.41 26.98
C PHE A 91 1.43 18.28 27.34
N GLN A 92 0.92 19.31 28.02
CA GLN A 92 -0.51 19.49 28.29
C GLN A 92 -0.84 20.97 28.11
N ILE A 93 -1.83 21.28 27.28
CA ILE A 93 -2.26 22.66 27.00
C ILE A 93 -3.51 22.98 27.81
N LYS A 94 -3.38 23.78 28.88
CA LYS A 94 -4.56 24.29 29.61
C LYS A 94 -5.22 25.45 28.87
N ALA A 95 -4.41 26.33 28.28
CA ALA A 95 -4.85 27.44 27.44
C ALA A 95 -3.74 27.87 26.45
N GLY A 96 -4.14 28.52 25.36
CA GLY A 96 -3.24 29.14 24.38
C GLY A 96 -2.39 28.15 23.57
N THR A 97 -1.16 28.58 23.26
CA THR A 97 -0.21 27.90 22.37
C THR A 97 1.18 27.87 22.98
N ILE A 98 1.95 26.82 22.70
CA ILE A 98 3.39 26.79 22.96
C ILE A 98 4.16 26.67 21.65
N HIS A 99 5.25 27.42 21.54
CA HIS A 99 6.26 27.27 20.50
C HIS A 99 7.44 26.46 21.02
N ILE A 100 7.74 25.35 20.34
CA ILE A 100 8.97 24.58 20.53
C ILE A 100 9.98 25.04 19.49
N ASN A 101 10.98 25.78 19.93
CA ASN A 101 11.96 26.45 19.08
C ASN A 101 13.22 25.59 18.93
N PHE A 102 13.76 25.52 17.71
CA PHE A 102 15.00 24.80 17.41
C PHE A 102 15.77 25.47 16.27
N SER A 103 17.06 25.16 16.16
CA SER A 103 18.01 25.92 15.32
C SER A 103 18.00 27.43 15.63
N ARG A 104 17.75 27.79 16.91
CA ARG A 104 17.64 29.19 17.32
C ARG A 104 19.02 29.87 17.36
N SER A 105 19.18 30.98 16.64
CA SER A 105 20.30 31.91 16.77
C SER A 105 19.81 33.35 16.85
N GLU A 106 20.62 34.22 17.45
CA GLU A 106 20.39 35.67 17.49
C GLU A 106 21.38 36.35 16.55
N GLU A 107 20.88 37.15 15.61
CA GLU A 107 21.65 37.93 14.65
C GLU A 107 21.35 39.43 14.81
N GLU A 108 22.14 40.30 14.17
CA GLU A 108 21.94 41.76 14.24
C GLU A 108 20.56 42.22 13.75
N ASP A 109 19.97 41.50 12.78
CA ASP A 109 18.69 41.84 12.14
C ASP A 109 17.48 41.10 12.75
N GLY A 110 17.68 40.32 13.83
CA GLY A 110 16.62 39.60 14.53
C GLY A 110 16.97 38.15 14.86
N GLN A 111 15.95 37.32 15.08
CA GLN A 111 16.15 35.91 15.45
C GLN A 111 16.04 35.03 14.22
N ASN A 112 16.89 34.01 14.13
CA ASN A 112 16.71 32.90 13.19
C ASN A 112 16.27 31.68 13.98
N ARG A 113 15.17 31.05 13.58
CA ARG A 113 14.67 29.84 14.24
C ARG A 113 13.67 29.09 13.38
N TYR A 114 13.53 27.79 13.66
CA TYR A 114 12.27 27.10 13.44
C TYR A 114 11.48 27.07 14.73
N PHE A 115 10.16 27.02 14.60
CA PHE A 115 9.31 26.68 15.73
C PHE A 115 8.10 25.86 15.30
N ALA A 116 7.86 24.79 16.06
CA ALA A 116 6.60 24.07 16.02
C ALA A 116 5.66 24.70 17.05
N GLY A 117 4.60 25.37 16.57
CA GLY A 117 3.55 25.93 17.41
C GLY A 117 2.41 24.94 17.57
N VAL A 118 2.04 24.63 18.81
CA VAL A 118 0.95 23.70 19.11
C VAL A 118 -0.06 24.32 20.06
N SER A 119 -1.32 24.24 19.66
CA SER A 119 -2.51 24.55 20.46
C SER A 119 -3.39 23.30 20.55
N ARG A 120 -4.61 23.41 21.09
CA ARG A 120 -5.54 22.28 21.09
C ARG A 120 -6.09 21.93 19.71
N THR A 121 -6.11 22.90 18.79
CA THR A 121 -6.80 22.77 17.51
C THR A 121 -5.89 22.84 16.30
N VAL A 122 -4.66 23.32 16.47
CA VAL A 122 -3.71 23.50 15.36
C VAL A 122 -2.28 23.16 15.79
N LEU A 123 -1.56 22.47 14.90
CA LEU A 123 -0.11 22.35 14.88
C LEU A 123 0.41 23.08 13.64
N TYR A 124 1.43 23.91 13.79
CA TYR A 124 2.09 24.55 12.65
C TYR A 124 3.60 24.57 12.83
N LEU A 125 4.28 24.63 11.70
CA LEU A 125 5.72 24.75 11.60
C LEU A 125 6.05 26.02 10.83
N GLU A 126 6.79 26.92 11.47
CA GLU A 126 7.24 28.16 10.88
C GLU A 126 8.76 28.28 10.94
N LYS A 127 9.31 29.02 9.98
CA LYS A 127 10.69 29.51 9.95
C LYS A 127 10.68 31.02 10.15
N GLN A 128 11.57 31.51 11.00
CA GLN A 128 11.88 32.93 11.13
C GLN A 128 13.31 33.17 10.69
N VAL A 129 13.53 34.22 9.88
CA VAL A 129 14.85 34.73 9.51
C VAL A 129 14.86 36.24 9.76
N GLY A 130 15.60 36.68 10.77
CA GLY A 130 15.56 38.08 11.22
C GLY A 130 14.16 38.51 11.66
N GLY A 131 13.57 39.46 10.93
CA GLY A 131 12.20 39.94 11.16
C GLY A 131 11.13 39.24 10.32
N ASP A 132 11.52 38.39 9.37
CA ASP A 132 10.62 37.76 8.41
C ASP A 132 10.18 36.37 8.87
N PHE A 133 8.91 36.03 8.64
CA PHE A 133 8.27 34.76 9.00
C PHE A 133 7.80 34.02 7.75
N TYR A 134 8.03 32.72 7.72
CA TYR A 134 7.70 31.82 6.62
C TYR A 134 6.91 30.64 7.18
N SER A 135 5.67 30.49 6.70
CA SER A 135 4.85 29.31 6.98
C SER A 135 5.40 28.13 6.19
N LEU A 136 5.81 27.06 6.88
CA LEU A 136 6.31 25.85 6.24
C LEU A 136 5.23 24.77 6.13
N ALA A 137 4.47 24.55 7.20
CA ALA A 137 3.37 23.58 7.21
C ALA A 137 2.40 23.87 8.36
N SER A 138 1.16 23.40 8.23
CA SER A 138 0.17 23.43 9.30
C SER A 138 -0.80 22.25 9.17
N ALA A 139 -1.33 21.78 10.29
CA ALA A 139 -2.34 20.75 10.36
C ALA A 139 -3.34 21.06 11.48
N ASP A 140 -4.62 20.82 11.21
CA ASP A 140 -5.64 20.78 12.24
C ASP A 140 -5.44 19.53 13.11
N ILE A 141 -5.51 19.69 14.42
CA ILE A 141 -5.42 18.61 15.41
C ILE A 141 -6.56 18.76 16.42
N ASP A 142 -6.89 17.72 17.17
CA ASP A 142 -7.87 17.80 18.26
C ASP A 142 -7.30 17.18 19.52
N LEU A 143 -6.70 18.02 20.37
CA LEU A 143 -6.11 17.61 21.64
C LEU A 143 -7.10 17.80 22.78
N ASN A 144 -7.25 16.76 23.59
CA ASN A 144 -8.04 16.82 24.81
C ASN A 144 -7.19 17.38 25.98
N ASP A 145 -7.76 17.38 27.18
CA ASP A 145 -7.09 17.89 28.39
C ASP A 145 -5.99 16.95 28.93
N ASN A 146 -5.65 15.84 28.27
CA ASN A 146 -4.65 14.90 28.79
C ASN A 146 -3.22 15.30 28.42
N TRP A 147 -2.26 14.48 28.87
CA TRP A 147 -0.88 14.55 28.42
C TRP A 147 -0.76 13.97 27.01
N HIS A 148 -0.07 14.69 26.15
CA HIS A 148 0.26 14.29 24.79
C HIS A 148 1.78 14.21 24.64
N GLU A 149 2.24 13.27 23.83
CA GLU A 149 3.65 13.12 23.46
C GLU A 149 3.93 13.96 22.22
N MET A 150 5.08 14.63 22.16
CA MET A 150 5.57 15.29 20.96
C MET A 150 7.01 14.87 20.67
N GLU A 151 7.28 14.57 19.40
CA GLU A 151 8.63 14.32 18.90
C GLU A 151 8.90 15.21 17.69
N ILE A 152 9.94 16.05 17.76
CA ILE A 152 10.45 16.85 16.65
C ILE A 152 11.81 16.29 16.25
N LYS A 153 11.95 15.88 14.99
CA LYS A 153 13.22 15.44 14.42
C LYS A 153 13.67 16.41 13.35
N LYS A 154 14.88 16.95 13.49
CA LYS A 154 15.50 17.82 12.51
C LYS A 154 16.83 17.23 12.05
N CYS A 155 17.06 17.17 10.74
CA CYS A 155 18.34 16.79 10.16
C CYS A 155 18.51 17.41 8.77
N GLY A 156 19.44 18.36 8.63
CA GLY A 156 19.61 19.09 7.37
C GLY A 156 18.35 19.90 7.03
N SER A 157 17.84 19.72 5.81
CA SER A 157 16.61 20.32 5.29
C SER A 157 15.34 19.73 5.89
N LEU A 158 15.41 18.55 6.50
CA LEU A 158 14.23 17.78 6.89
C LEU A 158 13.81 18.04 8.34
N ILE A 159 12.52 18.25 8.52
CA ILE A 159 11.85 18.50 9.80
C ILE A 159 10.60 17.65 9.87
N ASN A 160 10.55 16.74 10.84
CA ASN A 160 9.37 15.92 11.15
C ASN A 160 8.83 16.30 12.52
N VAL A 161 7.52 16.53 12.64
CA VAL A 161 6.83 16.77 13.90
C VAL A 161 5.74 15.72 14.08
N SER A 162 5.88 14.93 15.14
CA SER A 162 4.93 13.89 15.53
C SER A 162 4.24 14.23 16.84
N VAL A 163 2.97 13.89 16.97
CA VAL A 163 2.18 14.00 18.20
C VAL A 163 1.54 12.64 18.50
N ASP A 164 1.67 12.14 19.72
CA ASP A 164 1.20 10.81 20.16
C ASP A 164 1.67 9.66 19.25
N GLY A 165 2.90 9.76 18.76
CA GLY A 165 3.50 8.80 17.81
C GLY A 165 2.97 8.88 16.38
N MET A 166 2.07 9.82 16.06
CA MET A 166 1.59 10.10 14.71
C MET A 166 2.43 11.20 14.08
N LEU A 167 3.01 10.96 12.90
CA LEU A 167 3.67 12.03 12.15
C LEU A 167 2.61 12.97 11.56
N ILE A 168 2.62 14.22 12.02
CA ILE A 168 1.64 15.22 11.61
C ILE A 168 2.22 16.15 10.54
N ILE A 169 3.46 16.59 10.71
CA ILE A 169 4.17 17.44 9.75
C ILE A 169 5.45 16.73 9.31
N ALA A 170 5.64 16.60 8.01
CA ALA A 170 6.93 16.29 7.37
C ALA A 170 7.24 17.43 6.40
N CYS A 171 8.37 18.09 6.57
CA CYS A 171 8.74 19.26 5.80
C CYS A 171 10.19 19.16 5.34
N GLU A 172 10.43 19.54 4.09
CA GLU A 172 11.76 19.80 3.55
C GLU A 172 11.92 21.30 3.27
N ASP A 173 12.95 21.92 3.86
CA ASP A 173 13.32 23.31 3.64
C ASP A 173 14.66 23.38 2.89
N GLU A 174 14.63 23.76 1.61
CA GLU A 174 15.83 23.88 0.78
C GLU A 174 16.82 24.91 1.33
N GLU A 175 16.31 25.97 1.98
CA GLU A 175 17.10 27.05 2.59
C GLU A 175 17.13 26.91 4.11
N TYR A 176 17.57 25.74 4.58
CA TYR A 176 17.44 25.39 5.98
C TYR A 176 18.37 26.14 6.93
N LEU A 177 17.92 26.31 8.17
CA LEU A 177 18.71 26.89 9.25
C LEU A 177 19.71 25.87 9.81
N GLY A 178 20.93 26.34 10.06
CA GLY A 178 22.05 25.55 10.56
C GLY A 178 21.91 25.06 12.00
N ALA A 179 23.03 24.91 12.69
CA ALA A 179 23.03 24.59 14.11
C ALA A 179 22.50 25.78 14.94
N GLY A 180 21.77 25.51 16.00
CA GLY A 180 21.32 26.55 16.94
C GLY A 180 20.77 25.97 18.23
N GLY A 181 20.36 26.86 19.13
CA GLY A 181 19.80 26.49 20.44
C GLY A 181 18.36 25.99 20.37
N ILE A 182 17.87 25.51 21.51
CA ILE A 182 16.48 25.07 21.73
C ILE A 182 15.86 25.95 22.81
N ALA A 183 14.58 26.30 22.64
CA ALA A 183 13.83 27.05 23.63
C ALA A 183 12.33 26.74 23.56
N PHE A 184 11.63 26.98 24.67
CA PHE A 184 10.18 26.97 24.71
C PHE A 184 9.66 28.38 24.91
N GLU A 185 8.69 28.79 24.12
CA GLU A 185 8.03 30.09 24.19
C GLU A 185 6.53 29.87 24.39
N THR A 186 5.98 30.52 25.40
CA THR A 186 4.53 30.63 25.61
C THR A 186 4.05 31.98 25.09
N LEU A 187 2.78 32.08 24.68
CA LEU A 187 2.16 33.33 24.19
C LEU A 187 1.31 33.99 25.29
N GLU A 188 0.77 35.18 25.02
CA GLU A 188 0.12 36.03 26.03
C GLU A 188 -1.00 35.34 26.82
N ASP A 189 -1.75 34.41 26.20
CA ASP A 189 -2.88 33.70 26.79
C ASP A 189 -2.59 32.22 27.11
N SER A 190 -1.32 31.83 27.09
CA SER A 190 -0.90 30.44 27.29
C SER A 190 -0.78 30.04 28.76
N ASP A 191 -1.19 28.81 29.04
CA ASP A 191 -0.91 28.05 30.27
C ASP A 191 -0.64 26.59 29.85
N VAL A 192 0.62 26.17 29.93
CA VAL A 192 1.10 24.89 29.41
C VAL A 192 2.00 24.19 30.42
N LEU A 193 1.93 22.86 30.44
CA LEU A 193 2.77 22.00 31.27
C LEU A 193 3.62 21.11 30.38
N LEU A 194 4.90 20.95 30.74
CA LEU A 194 5.86 20.08 30.07
C LEU A 194 6.48 19.10 31.08
N ARG A 195 6.73 17.86 30.64
CA ARG A 195 7.49 16.86 31.39
C ARG A 195 8.27 15.93 30.47
N GLU A 196 9.21 15.20 31.07
CA GLU A 196 10.06 14.22 30.36
C GLU A 196 10.68 14.80 29.09
N ILE A 197 11.35 15.95 29.23
CA ILE A 197 11.95 16.66 28.11
C ILE A 197 13.33 16.06 27.86
N ASP A 198 13.53 15.53 26.67
CA ASP A 198 14.79 14.95 26.22
C ASP A 198 15.21 15.54 24.86
N VAL A 199 16.49 15.90 24.77
CA VAL A 199 17.11 16.37 23.51
C VAL A 199 18.30 15.50 23.23
N THR A 200 18.31 14.86 22.06
CA THR A 200 19.40 13.98 21.63
C THR A 200 19.88 14.35 20.24
N SER A 201 21.15 14.08 19.93
CA SER A 201 21.66 14.24 18.57
C SER A 201 21.12 13.12 17.69
N ALA A 202 20.54 13.46 16.54
CA ALA A 202 20.07 12.45 15.59
C ALA A 202 21.29 11.77 14.94
N ALA A 203 21.50 10.47 15.19
CA ALA A 203 22.70 9.74 14.76
C ALA A 203 22.64 9.19 13.32
N GLY A 204 21.66 9.59 12.52
CA GLY A 204 21.50 9.15 11.13
C GLY A 204 20.84 10.23 10.27
N ALA A 205 20.95 10.11 8.95
CA ALA A 205 20.19 10.94 8.02
C ALA A 205 18.70 10.69 8.27
N LEU A 206 17.95 11.75 8.56
CA LEU A 206 16.50 11.71 8.47
C LEU A 206 16.18 11.58 6.97
N THR A 207 15.25 10.73 6.62
CA THR A 207 14.54 10.78 5.34
C THR A 207 13.11 11.21 5.68
N ALA A 208 12.54 12.14 4.92
CA ALA A 208 11.10 12.37 5.01
C ALA A 208 10.42 11.02 4.71
N PRO A 209 9.46 10.58 5.53
CA PRO A 209 8.69 9.42 5.14
C PRO A 209 7.94 9.75 3.86
N SER A 210 7.81 8.74 3.01
CA SER A 210 7.06 8.94 1.77
C SER A 210 5.59 9.19 2.09
N ILE A 211 4.88 9.82 1.14
CA ILE A 211 3.43 9.99 1.23
C ILE A 211 2.71 8.65 1.45
N GLU A 212 3.27 7.56 0.90
CA GLU A 212 2.82 6.19 1.12
C GLU A 212 2.98 5.75 2.58
N GLU A 213 4.18 5.89 3.15
CA GLU A 213 4.42 5.52 4.55
C GLU A 213 3.50 6.29 5.49
N MET A 214 3.32 7.59 5.25
CA MET A 214 2.41 8.42 6.04
C MET A 214 0.95 7.98 5.91
N THR A 215 0.48 7.69 4.69
CA THR A 215 -0.90 7.29 4.43
C THR A 215 -1.21 5.92 5.04
N LEU A 216 -0.32 4.95 4.86
CA LEU A 216 -0.47 3.60 5.42
C LEU A 216 -0.39 3.62 6.95
N GLN A 217 0.46 4.46 7.54
CA GLN A 217 0.51 4.63 8.99
C GLN A 217 -0.79 5.22 9.54
N LYS A 218 -1.34 6.26 8.90
CA LYS A 218 -2.64 6.84 9.27
C LYS A 218 -3.75 5.79 9.22
N ALA A 219 -3.82 5.01 8.15
CA ALA A 219 -4.82 3.97 8.00
C ALA A 219 -4.66 2.83 9.04
N GLN A 220 -3.44 2.42 9.35
CA GLN A 220 -3.17 1.45 10.41
C GLN A 220 -3.62 1.96 11.79
N GLN A 221 -3.35 3.23 12.10
CA GLN A 221 -3.76 3.85 13.36
C GLN A 221 -5.29 3.97 13.45
N ALA A 222 -5.92 4.40 12.37
CA ALA A 222 -7.37 4.44 12.25
C ALA A 222 -8.00 3.08 12.52
N ARG A 223 -7.48 2.03 11.87
CA ARG A 223 -7.93 0.65 12.07
C ARG A 223 -7.74 0.18 13.51
N ALA A 224 -6.65 0.58 14.17
CA ALA A 224 -6.38 0.22 15.56
C ALA A 224 -7.28 0.97 16.56
N ALA A 225 -7.63 2.22 16.26
CA ALA A 225 -8.56 3.04 17.04
C ALA A 225 -10.03 2.78 16.70
N PHE A 226 -10.30 1.99 15.65
CA PHE A 226 -11.64 1.84 15.10
C PHE A 226 -12.60 1.18 16.09
N SER A 227 -13.72 1.83 16.33
CA SER A 227 -14.82 1.35 17.15
C SER A 227 -16.12 1.76 16.48
N PRO A 228 -16.81 0.85 15.77
CA PRO A 228 -17.95 1.23 14.95
C PRO A 228 -19.10 1.74 15.82
N ASP A 229 -19.65 2.89 15.44
CA ASP A 229 -20.92 3.42 15.94
C ASP A 229 -22.08 2.62 15.34
N GLU A 230 -21.95 2.26 14.06
CA GLU A 230 -22.89 1.40 13.33
C GLU A 230 -22.15 0.26 12.60
N THR A 231 -22.77 -0.93 12.60
CA THR A 231 -22.33 -2.08 11.82
C THR A 231 -23.48 -2.55 10.94
N HIS A 232 -23.23 -2.65 9.63
CA HIS A 232 -24.12 -3.29 8.68
C HIS A 232 -23.53 -4.64 8.24
N ASP A 233 -24.31 -5.72 8.45
CA ASP A 233 -23.93 -7.09 8.08
C ASP A 233 -24.68 -7.54 6.82
N GLY A 234 -23.92 -7.97 5.81
CA GLY A 234 -24.40 -8.27 4.46
C GLY A 234 -24.32 -7.08 3.51
N ASP A 235 -24.76 -7.31 2.27
CA ASP A 235 -24.68 -6.28 1.23
C ASP A 235 -25.58 -5.08 1.54
N LEU A 236 -25.01 -3.87 1.50
CA LEU A 236 -25.74 -2.62 1.63
C LEU A 236 -26.29 -2.22 0.26
N VAL A 237 -27.61 -2.23 0.10
CA VAL A 237 -28.28 -1.98 -1.18
C VAL A 237 -29.16 -0.73 -1.13
N LEU A 238 -28.74 0.33 -1.82
CA LEU A 238 -29.53 1.54 -2.06
C LEU A 238 -30.21 1.46 -3.44
N LYS A 239 -31.47 1.89 -3.53
CA LYS A 239 -32.26 1.77 -4.78
C LYS A 239 -33.20 2.95 -4.99
N GLY A 240 -33.83 3.02 -6.15
CA GLY A 240 -34.77 4.08 -6.51
C GLY A 240 -34.14 5.47 -6.40
N SER A 241 -34.54 6.23 -5.39
CA SER A 241 -34.01 7.56 -5.06
C SER A 241 -33.55 7.64 -3.61
N ASP A 242 -33.15 6.51 -3.03
CA ASP A 242 -32.66 6.46 -1.65
C ASP A 242 -31.44 7.35 -1.49
N VAL A 243 -31.35 8.04 -0.36
CA VAL A 243 -30.16 8.80 0.02
C VAL A 243 -29.74 8.31 1.40
N LEU A 244 -28.57 7.69 1.48
CA LEU A 244 -27.93 7.33 2.74
C LEU A 244 -26.78 8.31 2.98
N THR A 245 -26.67 8.80 4.22
CA THR A 245 -25.60 9.68 4.66
C THR A 245 -24.97 9.07 5.90
N ILE A 246 -23.68 8.72 5.79
CA ILE A 246 -22.80 8.31 6.88
C ILE A 246 -21.98 9.56 7.23
N GLU A 247 -22.25 10.17 8.38
CA GLU A 247 -21.71 11.49 8.71
C GLU A 247 -21.35 11.66 10.19
N ASN A 248 -20.11 12.05 10.44
CA ASN A 248 -19.51 12.20 11.76
C ASN A 248 -19.52 10.90 12.59
N GLU A 249 -19.25 9.76 11.96
CA GLU A 249 -19.28 8.46 12.63
C GLU A 249 -18.23 7.47 12.11
N GLN A 250 -18.07 6.36 12.84
CA GLN A 250 -17.31 5.19 12.42
C GLN A 250 -18.28 4.10 11.97
N PHE A 251 -18.29 3.78 10.67
CA PHE A 251 -19.24 2.84 10.08
C PHE A 251 -18.51 1.57 9.61
N LEU A 252 -18.98 0.40 10.05
CA LEU A 252 -18.48 -0.89 9.58
C LEU A 252 -19.46 -1.51 8.60
N GLN A 253 -19.01 -1.72 7.36
CA GLN A 253 -19.76 -2.42 6.32
C GLN A 253 -19.16 -3.81 6.09
N LEU A 254 -19.91 -4.89 6.34
CA LEU A 254 -19.51 -6.27 6.06
C LEU A 254 -20.21 -6.81 4.82
N GLY A 255 -19.53 -6.79 3.67
CA GLY A 255 -20.08 -7.17 2.38
C GLY A 255 -20.07 -6.03 1.37
N ASN A 256 -20.66 -6.23 0.20
CA ASN A 256 -20.62 -5.25 -0.88
C ASN A 256 -21.55 -4.04 -0.60
N ILE A 257 -21.30 -2.93 -1.28
CA ILE A 257 -22.20 -1.79 -1.37
C ILE A 257 -22.71 -1.70 -2.81
N TYR A 258 -24.02 -1.55 -2.97
CA TYR A 258 -24.67 -1.32 -4.26
C TYR A 258 -25.49 -0.03 -4.22
N ILE A 259 -25.14 0.92 -5.07
CA ILE A 259 -25.86 2.19 -5.24
C ILE A 259 -26.53 2.13 -6.62
N ASN A 260 -27.82 1.81 -6.64
CA ASN A 260 -28.58 1.54 -7.86
C ASN A 260 -29.50 2.70 -8.25
N ASP A 261 -30.05 2.62 -9.46
CA ASP A 261 -31.02 3.57 -9.99
C ASP A 261 -30.49 5.02 -9.88
N SER A 262 -31.22 5.90 -9.19
CA SER A 262 -30.83 7.29 -8.90
C SER A 262 -30.51 7.50 -7.41
N ALA A 263 -30.12 6.43 -6.71
CA ALA A 263 -29.76 6.49 -5.30
C ALA A 263 -28.42 7.20 -5.09
N LYS A 264 -28.18 7.63 -3.85
CA LYS A 264 -26.98 8.36 -3.45
C LYS A 264 -26.45 7.89 -2.11
N LEU A 265 -25.14 7.63 -2.04
CA LEU A 265 -24.41 7.46 -0.80
C LEU A 265 -23.51 8.68 -0.56
N ILE A 266 -23.56 9.22 0.66
CA ILE A 266 -22.71 10.32 1.12
C ILE A 266 -21.94 9.83 2.34
N ILE A 267 -20.62 9.94 2.32
CA ILE A 267 -19.72 9.65 3.43
C ILE A 267 -18.98 10.93 3.73
N ARG A 268 -19.22 11.53 4.90
CA ARG A 268 -18.62 12.82 5.26
C ARG A 268 -18.07 12.81 6.68
N ASN A 269 -16.87 13.36 6.89
CA ASN A 269 -16.26 13.48 8.23
C ASN A 269 -16.28 12.15 9.00
N SER A 270 -16.12 11.02 8.30
CA SER A 270 -16.37 9.69 8.84
C SER A 270 -15.23 8.74 8.54
N THR A 271 -15.16 7.63 9.29
CA THR A 271 -14.32 6.49 8.91
C THR A 271 -15.24 5.36 8.44
N LEU A 272 -15.15 4.99 7.16
CA LEU A 272 -15.80 3.78 6.64
C LEU A 272 -14.78 2.65 6.64
N MET A 273 -15.02 1.62 7.45
CA MET A 273 -14.30 0.37 7.37
C MET A 273 -15.09 -0.64 6.55
N MET A 274 -14.48 -1.16 5.50
CA MET A 274 -15.04 -2.26 4.70
C MET A 274 -14.49 -3.58 5.21
N GLY A 275 -15.35 -4.58 5.39
CA GLY A 275 -15.01 -5.95 5.74
C GLY A 275 -15.64 -6.95 4.78
N ARG A 276 -15.07 -8.14 4.71
CA ARG A 276 -15.46 -9.14 3.70
C ARG A 276 -16.86 -9.74 3.93
N GLY A 277 -17.28 -9.89 5.19
CA GLY A 277 -18.56 -10.55 5.50
C GLY A 277 -18.64 -11.95 4.88
N SER A 278 -19.71 -12.23 4.13
CA SER A 278 -19.90 -13.50 3.40
C SER A 278 -19.39 -13.49 1.96
N VAL A 279 -18.72 -12.42 1.52
CA VAL A 279 -18.24 -12.28 0.13
C VAL A 279 -17.18 -13.36 -0.16
N PRO A 280 -17.30 -14.14 -1.24
CA PRO A 280 -16.37 -15.24 -1.54
C PRO A 280 -15.04 -14.79 -2.17
N THR A 281 -14.97 -13.58 -2.71
CA THR A 281 -13.76 -12.97 -3.28
C THR A 281 -12.92 -12.28 -2.21
N VAL A 282 -11.64 -12.04 -2.51
CA VAL A 282 -10.84 -11.07 -1.73
C VAL A 282 -11.31 -9.63 -2.01
N HIS A 283 -11.76 -9.38 -3.23
CA HIS A 283 -12.34 -8.10 -3.63
C HIS A 283 -13.72 -7.88 -3.02
N VAL A 284 -13.93 -6.76 -2.34
CA VAL A 284 -15.22 -6.31 -1.80
C VAL A 284 -15.59 -5.00 -2.48
N TYR A 285 -16.77 -4.97 -3.08
CA TYR A 285 -17.11 -3.96 -4.07
C TYR A 285 -17.99 -2.85 -3.52
N ILE A 286 -17.72 -1.62 -3.95
CA ILE A 286 -18.68 -0.52 -3.98
C ILE A 286 -19.08 -0.30 -5.45
N ASN A 287 -20.31 -0.65 -5.79
CA ASN A 287 -20.84 -0.57 -7.14
C ASN A 287 -21.75 0.64 -7.29
N ILE A 288 -21.42 1.53 -8.24
CA ILE A 288 -22.18 2.76 -8.51
C ILE A 288 -22.79 2.63 -9.90
N ALA A 289 -24.12 2.52 -9.98
CA ALA A 289 -24.83 2.42 -11.25
C ALA A 289 -24.85 3.75 -12.04
N GLU A 290 -25.18 3.69 -13.33
CA GLU A 290 -25.11 4.82 -14.29
C GLU A 290 -25.74 6.15 -13.83
N ARG A 291 -26.82 6.10 -13.03
CA ARG A 291 -27.51 7.33 -12.55
C ARG A 291 -27.37 7.54 -11.04
N ALA A 292 -26.59 6.70 -10.38
CA ALA A 292 -26.33 6.76 -8.96
C ALA A 292 -25.17 7.70 -8.67
N SER A 293 -25.00 8.05 -7.39
CA SER A 293 -23.85 8.86 -6.98
C SER A 293 -23.24 8.46 -5.64
N LEU A 294 -21.91 8.59 -5.56
CA LEU A 294 -21.12 8.42 -4.35
C LEU A 294 -20.35 9.70 -4.06
N VAL A 295 -20.48 10.22 -2.84
CA VAL A 295 -19.71 11.37 -2.37
C VAL A 295 -18.91 10.95 -1.14
N ILE A 296 -17.59 11.06 -1.21
CA ILE A 296 -16.67 10.85 -0.09
C ILE A 296 -15.92 12.15 0.15
N GLU A 297 -16.08 12.72 1.34
CA GLU A 297 -15.55 14.04 1.68
C GLU A 297 -14.99 14.05 3.10
N ARG A 298 -13.76 14.52 3.29
CA ARG A 298 -13.09 14.57 4.61
C ARG A 298 -13.24 13.28 5.41
N SER A 299 -13.10 12.15 4.73
CA SER A 299 -13.39 10.84 5.30
C SER A 299 -12.24 9.89 5.05
N MET A 300 -12.17 8.82 5.83
CA MET A 300 -11.15 7.81 5.69
C MET A 300 -11.79 6.48 5.32
N ILE A 301 -11.30 5.87 4.24
CA ILE A 301 -11.79 4.59 3.75
C ILE A 301 -10.71 3.55 4.00
N ILE A 302 -11.02 2.54 4.82
CA ILE A 302 -10.03 1.56 5.28
C ILE A 302 -10.53 0.13 5.16
N GLU A 303 -9.59 -0.79 4.97
CA GLU A 303 -9.84 -2.22 4.96
C GLU A 303 -9.94 -2.75 6.40
N LYS A 304 -10.80 -3.73 6.62
CA LYS A 304 -10.77 -4.55 7.83
C LYS A 304 -9.68 -5.60 7.68
N ASN A 305 -8.87 -5.80 8.72
CA ASN A 305 -7.94 -6.93 8.74
C ASN A 305 -8.73 -8.25 8.74
N GLU A 306 -8.53 -9.08 7.72
CA GLU A 306 -9.11 -10.42 7.61
C GLU A 306 -8.01 -11.50 7.67
N GLU A 307 -8.31 -12.63 8.28
CA GLU A 307 -7.41 -13.79 8.26
C GLU A 307 -7.36 -14.43 6.87
N GLY A 308 -6.24 -15.08 6.53
CA GLY A 308 -6.08 -15.82 5.28
C GLY A 308 -5.69 -14.91 4.12
N ALA A 309 -6.50 -14.89 3.06
CA ALA A 309 -6.21 -14.17 1.81
C ALA A 309 -6.37 -12.64 1.92
N GLY A 310 -6.84 -12.13 3.06
CA GLY A 310 -7.16 -10.73 3.26
C GLY A 310 -8.45 -10.30 2.57
N MET A 311 -8.61 -8.99 2.39
CA MET A 311 -9.64 -8.38 1.57
C MET A 311 -9.10 -7.12 0.89
N LEU A 312 -9.75 -6.70 -0.20
CA LEU A 312 -9.34 -5.55 -1.00
C LEU A 312 -10.56 -4.72 -1.38
N ILE A 313 -10.52 -3.41 -1.17
CA ILE A 313 -11.62 -2.52 -1.57
C ILE A 313 -11.54 -2.23 -3.06
N VAL A 314 -12.62 -2.55 -3.78
CA VAL A 314 -12.78 -2.22 -5.19
C VAL A 314 -13.97 -1.30 -5.37
N ILE A 315 -13.81 -0.21 -6.12
CA ILE A 315 -14.91 0.68 -6.49
C ILE A 315 -15.12 0.58 -7.99
N ARG A 316 -16.36 0.31 -8.42
CA ARG A 316 -16.75 0.32 -9.83
C ARG A 316 -17.74 1.45 -10.08
N ASN A 317 -17.29 2.45 -10.83
CA ASN A 317 -18.07 3.63 -11.12
C ASN A 317 -18.60 3.65 -12.56
N PHE A 318 -19.92 3.57 -12.70
CA PHE A 318 -20.64 3.89 -13.93
C PHE A 318 -21.40 5.22 -13.82
N GLY A 319 -21.50 5.79 -12.62
CA GLY A 319 -22.29 6.98 -12.32
C GLY A 319 -21.42 8.19 -11.98
N THR A 320 -21.83 8.94 -10.95
CA THR A 320 -21.08 10.13 -10.49
C THR A 320 -20.40 9.86 -9.16
N MET A 321 -19.07 10.03 -9.12
CA MET A 321 -18.28 9.91 -7.91
C MET A 321 -17.45 11.16 -7.64
N THR A 322 -17.41 11.59 -6.38
CA THR A 322 -16.45 12.59 -5.90
C THR A 322 -15.72 12.05 -4.68
N LEU A 323 -14.40 12.11 -4.68
CA LEU A 323 -13.52 11.76 -3.56
C LEU A 323 -12.64 12.96 -3.23
N SER A 324 -12.84 13.56 -2.07
CA SER A 324 -12.19 14.84 -1.73
C SER A 324 -11.69 14.88 -0.30
N ASP A 325 -10.48 15.40 -0.09
CA ASP A 325 -9.88 15.59 1.23
C ASP A 325 -9.88 14.28 2.06
N SER A 326 -9.70 13.12 1.41
CA SER A 326 -10.07 11.81 2.00
C SER A 326 -9.02 10.72 1.74
N PRO A 327 -8.10 10.44 2.69
CA PRO A 327 -7.19 9.31 2.57
C PRO A 327 -7.95 7.98 2.41
N ALA A 328 -7.57 7.17 1.43
CA ALA A 328 -8.33 5.98 1.07
C ALA A 328 -7.45 4.79 0.70
N GLU A 329 -7.59 3.69 1.45
CA GLU A 329 -6.99 2.38 1.13
C GLU A 329 -7.79 1.64 0.04
N ILE A 330 -8.14 2.34 -1.03
CA ILE A 330 -8.79 1.71 -2.18
C ILE A 330 -7.73 0.94 -2.96
N HIS A 331 -7.88 -0.39 -3.04
CA HIS A 331 -6.99 -1.21 -3.83
C HIS A 331 -7.11 -0.88 -5.32
N LEU A 332 -8.35 -0.81 -5.82
CA LEU A 332 -8.69 -0.57 -7.22
C LEU A 332 -9.95 0.30 -7.35
N LEU A 333 -9.87 1.37 -8.14
CA LEU A 333 -10.99 2.21 -8.56
C LEU A 333 -11.12 2.12 -10.08
N GLU A 334 -12.16 1.43 -10.55
CA GLU A 334 -12.50 1.28 -11.96
C GLU A 334 -13.53 2.32 -12.38
N GLN A 335 -13.19 3.11 -13.39
CA GLN A 335 -14.00 4.17 -13.95
C GLN A 335 -14.46 3.78 -15.36
N TYR A 336 -15.75 3.47 -15.51
CA TYR A 336 -16.32 2.96 -16.77
C TYR A 336 -17.15 4.00 -17.52
N ASP A 337 -17.98 4.76 -16.81
CA ASP A 337 -18.84 5.79 -17.41
C ASP A 337 -19.17 6.87 -16.36
N GLY A 338 -19.86 7.93 -16.77
CA GLY A 338 -20.23 9.04 -15.92
C GLY A 338 -19.03 9.92 -15.60
N SER A 339 -18.88 10.31 -14.34
CA SER A 339 -17.86 11.28 -13.94
C SER A 339 -17.21 10.92 -12.60
N LEU A 340 -15.88 11.07 -12.54
CA LEU A 340 -15.07 10.91 -11.35
C LEU A 340 -14.24 12.17 -11.13
N GLU A 341 -14.35 12.76 -9.93
CA GLU A 341 -13.46 13.80 -9.46
C GLU A 341 -12.73 13.35 -8.19
N ILE A 342 -11.40 13.37 -8.21
CA ILE A 342 -10.54 13.14 -7.04
C ILE A 342 -9.79 14.44 -6.75
N ARG A 343 -9.84 14.94 -5.51
CA ARG A 343 -9.18 16.18 -5.12
C ARG A 343 -8.52 16.07 -3.76
N ASN A 344 -7.29 16.57 -3.63
CA ASN A 344 -6.59 16.67 -2.35
C ASN A 344 -6.67 15.36 -1.56
N THR A 345 -6.32 14.25 -2.20
CA THR A 345 -6.55 12.91 -1.66
C THR A 345 -5.36 11.98 -1.95
N GLU A 346 -5.01 11.16 -0.96
CA GLU A 346 -4.13 10.01 -1.12
C GLU A 346 -4.95 8.71 -1.29
N MET A 347 -5.01 8.19 -2.52
CA MET A 347 -5.58 6.88 -2.82
C MET A 347 -4.47 5.84 -2.90
N ILE A 348 -4.06 5.34 -1.73
CA ILE A 348 -2.89 4.47 -1.56
C ILE A 348 -3.27 3.26 -0.71
N ASN A 349 -2.99 2.06 -1.22
CA ASN A 349 -3.13 0.79 -0.52
C ASN A 349 -1.77 0.06 -0.51
N GLU A 350 -1.50 -0.74 0.53
CA GLU A 350 -0.21 -1.45 0.72
C GLU A 350 0.23 -2.23 -0.53
N ILE A 351 -0.74 -2.76 -1.28
CA ILE A 351 -0.51 -3.53 -2.50
C ILE A 351 -1.28 -2.98 -3.71
N GLY A 352 -1.75 -1.73 -3.62
CA GLY A 352 -2.69 -1.15 -4.57
C GLY A 352 -2.67 0.37 -4.62
N GLY A 353 -3.84 0.96 -4.84
CA GLY A 353 -4.03 2.39 -5.11
C GLY A 353 -4.21 2.68 -6.59
N LEU A 354 -4.75 1.71 -7.34
CA LEU A 354 -4.89 1.79 -8.79
C LEU A 354 -6.14 2.57 -9.19
N LEU A 355 -5.95 3.63 -9.97
CA LEU A 355 -7.00 4.24 -10.77
C LEU A 355 -6.99 3.61 -12.16
N GLN A 356 -8.06 2.92 -12.54
CA GLN A 356 -8.22 2.26 -13.84
C GLN A 356 -9.33 2.94 -14.63
N VAL A 357 -8.95 3.56 -15.75
CA VAL A 357 -9.88 4.34 -16.58
C VAL A 357 -10.19 3.59 -17.87
N HIS A 358 -11.46 3.24 -18.03
CA HIS A 358 -12.03 2.62 -19.24
C HIS A 358 -12.91 3.57 -20.02
N GLY A 359 -13.55 4.54 -19.34
CA GLY A 359 -14.55 5.39 -19.95
C GLY A 359 -15.01 6.56 -19.07
N GLY A 360 -15.89 7.39 -19.60
CA GLY A 360 -16.45 8.55 -18.91
C GLY A 360 -15.47 9.72 -18.79
N SER A 361 -15.64 10.54 -17.75
CA SER A 361 -14.82 11.73 -17.52
C SER A 361 -14.16 11.71 -16.14
N THR A 362 -12.83 11.69 -16.12
CA THR A 362 -12.03 11.62 -14.90
C THR A 362 -11.16 12.85 -14.73
N ARG A 363 -11.20 13.43 -13.54
CA ARG A 363 -10.34 14.55 -13.18
C ARG A 363 -9.71 14.33 -11.81
N VAL A 364 -8.40 14.49 -11.71
CA VAL A 364 -7.64 14.34 -10.45
C VAL A 364 -6.79 15.59 -10.23
N PHE A 365 -6.84 16.16 -9.02
CA PHE A 365 -6.10 17.38 -8.67
C PHE A 365 -5.44 17.25 -7.31
N ASP A 366 -4.20 17.74 -7.20
CA ASP A 366 -3.48 17.89 -5.93
C ASP A 366 -3.50 16.58 -5.11
N SER A 367 -3.28 15.44 -5.76
CA SER A 367 -3.55 14.11 -5.19
C SER A 367 -2.39 13.14 -5.40
N ALA A 368 -2.39 12.04 -4.66
CA ALA A 368 -1.45 10.94 -4.84
C ALA A 368 -2.20 9.63 -5.10
N LEU A 369 -1.78 8.92 -6.15
CA LEU A 369 -2.32 7.62 -6.54
C LEU A 369 -1.21 6.57 -6.45
N GLY A 370 -1.55 5.37 -6.00
CA GLY A 370 -0.63 4.23 -6.10
C GLY A 370 -0.25 3.93 -7.55
N ALA A 371 -1.25 3.85 -8.44
CA ALA A 371 -1.04 3.43 -9.81
C ALA A 371 -2.04 4.04 -10.77
N LEU A 372 -1.71 3.98 -12.07
CA LEU A 372 -2.58 4.39 -13.16
C LEU A 372 -2.65 3.32 -14.24
N ALA A 373 -3.87 2.91 -14.58
CA ALA A 373 -4.19 2.01 -15.67
C ALA A 373 -4.94 2.73 -16.78
N LEU A 374 -4.46 2.57 -18.00
CA LEU A 374 -5.04 3.20 -19.19
C LEU A 374 -5.59 2.15 -20.17
N THR A 375 -6.82 2.36 -20.60
CA THR A 375 -7.42 1.60 -21.71
C THR A 375 -7.01 2.22 -23.04
N VAL A 376 -6.60 1.40 -24.00
CA VAL A 376 -6.39 1.82 -25.40
C VAL A 376 -7.55 1.28 -26.23
N PRO A 377 -8.48 2.14 -26.69
CA PRO A 377 -9.66 1.67 -27.42
C PRO A 377 -9.32 0.98 -28.74
N GLN A 378 -10.32 0.28 -29.27
CA GLN A 378 -10.27 -0.29 -30.62
C GLN A 378 -9.87 0.77 -31.66
N ASP A 379 -9.00 0.39 -32.61
CA ASP A 379 -8.47 1.24 -33.68
C ASP A 379 -7.64 2.47 -33.22
N ALA A 380 -7.46 2.66 -31.90
CA ALA A 380 -6.68 3.78 -31.37
C ALA A 380 -5.17 3.53 -31.47
N ASN A 381 -4.40 4.61 -31.56
CA ASN A 381 -2.95 4.56 -31.66
C ASN A 381 -2.30 4.97 -30.33
N LEU A 382 -1.33 4.18 -29.87
CA LEU A 382 -0.49 4.53 -28.74
C LEU A 382 0.97 4.24 -29.09
N THR A 383 1.84 5.23 -28.95
CA THR A 383 3.30 5.05 -29.07
C THR A 383 3.99 5.77 -27.94
N LEU A 384 4.55 5.01 -27.00
CA LEU A 384 5.26 5.55 -25.83
C LEU A 384 6.60 4.84 -25.65
N SER A 385 7.54 5.54 -25.03
CA SER A 385 8.79 4.95 -24.60
C SER A 385 9.31 5.58 -23.32
N GLY A 386 10.13 4.83 -22.58
CA GLY A 386 10.82 5.35 -21.40
C GLY A 386 9.95 5.58 -20.16
N LEU A 387 8.74 4.99 -20.07
CA LEU A 387 7.90 5.14 -18.89
C LEU A 387 8.56 4.51 -17.66
N ARG A 388 8.42 5.18 -16.50
CA ARG A 388 8.88 4.71 -15.19
C ARG A 388 7.80 4.99 -14.15
N SER A 389 7.78 4.22 -13.07
CA SER A 389 6.94 4.53 -11.90
C SER A 389 7.55 5.70 -11.11
N GLY A 390 6.80 6.32 -10.20
CA GLY A 390 7.32 7.42 -9.38
C GLY A 390 7.35 8.77 -10.09
N GLU A 391 6.26 9.11 -10.78
CA GLU A 391 6.15 10.33 -11.59
C GLU A 391 5.29 11.39 -10.89
N TYR A 392 5.69 12.65 -11.00
CA TYR A 392 4.86 13.78 -10.59
C TYR A 392 4.37 14.55 -11.83
N LEU A 393 3.05 14.58 -11.99
CA LEU A 393 2.39 15.14 -13.16
C LEU A 393 1.84 16.52 -12.82
N GLU A 394 2.55 17.57 -13.24
CA GLU A 394 2.05 18.96 -13.14
C GLU A 394 0.73 19.12 -13.90
N SER A 395 0.67 18.56 -15.12
CA SER A 395 -0.51 18.49 -15.96
C SER A 395 -0.38 17.29 -16.90
N PHE A 396 -1.47 16.54 -17.06
CA PHE A 396 -1.59 15.40 -17.96
C PHE A 396 -2.98 15.37 -18.58
N ASP A 397 -3.05 15.12 -19.87
CA ASP A 397 -4.29 14.87 -20.61
C ASP A 397 -4.10 13.59 -21.46
N ILE A 398 -5.00 12.63 -21.31
CA ILE A 398 -4.91 11.35 -22.04
C ILE A 398 -4.89 11.53 -23.55
N HIS A 399 -5.54 12.58 -24.08
CA HIS A 399 -5.60 12.81 -25.51
C HIS A 399 -4.25 13.24 -26.12
N ASP A 400 -3.28 13.62 -25.29
CA ASP A 400 -1.90 13.83 -25.74
C ASP A 400 -1.19 12.51 -26.07
N TRP A 401 -1.64 11.39 -25.50
CA TRP A 401 -1.10 10.05 -25.73
C TRP A 401 -1.96 9.22 -26.67
N ILE A 402 -3.29 9.29 -26.51
CA ILE A 402 -4.29 8.55 -27.27
C ILE A 402 -5.33 9.54 -27.76
N SER A 403 -5.06 10.18 -28.90
CA SER A 403 -5.95 11.23 -29.44
C SER A 403 -7.36 10.73 -29.75
N GLU A 404 -7.47 9.42 -30.00
CA GLU A 404 -8.69 8.69 -30.33
C GLU A 404 -9.39 8.10 -29.10
N ALA A 405 -8.90 8.36 -27.87
CA ALA A 405 -9.58 7.92 -26.66
C ALA A 405 -11.04 8.41 -26.66
N ASP A 406 -11.96 7.54 -26.30
CA ASP A 406 -13.39 7.83 -26.18
C ASP A 406 -13.79 8.25 -24.75
N TYR A 407 -12.79 8.64 -23.95
CA TYR A 407 -12.90 9.04 -22.55
C TYR A 407 -11.96 10.19 -22.22
N ASP A 408 -12.34 10.98 -21.20
CA ASP A 408 -11.50 12.05 -20.68
C ASP A 408 -10.78 11.59 -19.42
N LEU A 409 -9.47 11.82 -19.36
CA LEU A 409 -8.67 11.73 -18.14
C LEU A 409 -7.72 12.92 -18.08
N LYS A 410 -7.87 13.72 -17.03
CA LYS A 410 -6.98 14.85 -16.73
C LYS A 410 -6.44 14.74 -15.32
N LEU A 411 -5.13 14.92 -15.18
CA LEU A 411 -4.44 14.94 -13.89
C LEU A 411 -3.68 16.26 -13.78
N GLU A 412 -3.80 16.95 -12.65
CA GLU A 412 -3.08 18.19 -12.35
C GLU A 412 -2.46 18.07 -10.96
N HIS A 413 -1.19 18.47 -10.81
CA HIS A 413 -0.42 18.33 -9.56
C HIS A 413 -0.60 16.96 -8.89
N THR A 414 -0.44 15.89 -9.67
CA THR A 414 -0.75 14.52 -9.21
C THR A 414 0.49 13.66 -9.15
N ALA A 415 0.74 13.02 -8.01
CA ALA A 415 1.81 12.05 -7.84
C ALA A 415 1.31 10.63 -8.17
N ILE A 416 2.08 9.88 -8.96
CA ILE A 416 1.94 8.43 -9.13
C ILE A 416 3.11 7.77 -8.42
N LEU A 417 2.84 6.88 -7.46
CA LEU A 417 3.88 6.31 -6.62
C LEU A 417 4.89 5.45 -7.39
N GLU A 418 6.11 5.38 -6.86
CA GLU A 418 7.15 4.46 -7.33
C GLU A 418 6.76 3.00 -7.01
N ASP A 419 7.14 2.09 -7.91
CA ASP A 419 6.91 0.65 -7.74
C ASP A 419 8.07 -0.01 -6.99
N HIS A 420 7.91 -0.06 -5.67
CA HIS A 420 8.79 -0.83 -4.78
C HIS A 420 8.21 -2.20 -4.41
N LEU A 421 7.08 -2.59 -5.01
CA LEU A 421 6.42 -3.84 -4.66
C LEU A 421 7.15 -5.02 -5.30
N ARG A 422 7.32 -6.09 -4.52
CA ARG A 422 7.79 -7.36 -5.05
C ARG A 422 6.88 -7.84 -6.21
N PRO A 423 7.37 -8.69 -7.11
CA PRO A 423 6.52 -9.22 -8.17
C PRO A 423 5.33 -10.01 -7.65
N GLY A 424 4.21 -9.97 -8.37
CA GLY A 424 2.96 -10.61 -7.96
C GLY A 424 1.69 -9.79 -8.24
N PRO A 425 0.55 -10.22 -7.68
CA PRO A 425 -0.80 -9.71 -7.93
C PRO A 425 -1.05 -8.37 -7.22
N PHE A 426 -0.19 -7.39 -7.47
CA PHE A 426 -0.24 -6.08 -6.83
C PHE A 426 -0.29 -4.99 -7.88
N GLU A 427 -0.98 -3.91 -7.54
CA GLU A 427 -1.28 -2.81 -8.46
C GLU A 427 -0.48 -1.57 -8.05
N ARG A 428 0.63 -1.33 -8.75
CA ARG A 428 1.53 -0.21 -8.50
C ARG A 428 2.13 0.29 -9.82
N GLY A 429 2.34 1.60 -10.00
CA GLY A 429 2.94 2.12 -11.24
C GLY A 429 2.00 2.10 -12.45
N TRP A 430 2.52 1.73 -13.63
CA TRP A 430 1.82 1.83 -14.92
C TRP A 430 1.22 0.51 -15.39
N LEU A 431 -0.03 0.55 -15.81
CA LEU A 431 -0.74 -0.58 -16.40
C LEU A 431 -1.43 -0.18 -17.71
N PHE A 432 -1.52 -1.11 -18.65
CA PHE A 432 -2.19 -0.89 -19.93
C PHE A 432 -3.17 -2.01 -20.27
N PHE A 433 -4.33 -1.61 -20.78
CA PHE A 433 -5.41 -2.46 -21.28
C PHE A 433 -5.66 -2.17 -22.76
N PRO A 434 -4.79 -2.67 -23.66
CA PRO A 434 -4.98 -2.49 -25.08
C PRO A 434 -6.10 -3.39 -25.61
N ASP A 435 -7.03 -2.81 -26.36
CA ASP A 435 -7.95 -3.59 -27.19
C ASP A 435 -7.15 -4.40 -28.23
N ALA A 436 -7.58 -5.63 -28.53
CA ALA A 436 -6.87 -6.53 -29.44
C ALA A 436 -6.76 -5.99 -30.88
N ASP A 437 -7.61 -5.03 -31.26
CA ASP A 437 -7.60 -4.35 -32.56
C ASP A 437 -7.00 -2.92 -32.47
N SER A 438 -6.33 -2.57 -31.38
CA SER A 438 -5.58 -1.29 -31.25
C SER A 438 -4.17 -1.36 -31.87
N HIS A 439 -3.55 -0.19 -32.04
CA HIS A 439 -2.21 -0.02 -32.62
C HIS A 439 -1.23 0.49 -31.56
N VAL A 440 -0.61 -0.43 -30.80
CA VAL A 440 0.19 -0.10 -29.62
C VAL A 440 1.68 -0.38 -29.84
N ARG A 441 2.52 0.59 -29.50
CA ARG A 441 3.99 0.50 -29.45
C ARG A 441 4.50 1.01 -28.12
N LEU A 442 4.98 0.11 -27.27
CA LEU A 442 5.62 0.47 -26.00
C LEU A 442 7.06 -0.01 -26.03
N SER A 443 8.03 0.88 -25.77
CA SER A 443 9.44 0.49 -25.72
C SER A 443 10.18 1.02 -24.50
N ASP A 444 11.24 0.32 -24.09
CA ASP A 444 12.20 0.78 -23.07
C ASP A 444 11.55 1.27 -21.76
N SER A 445 10.40 0.69 -21.42
CA SER A 445 9.51 1.14 -20.34
C SER A 445 9.49 0.13 -19.20
N GLU A 446 9.27 0.61 -17.98
CA GLU A 446 9.01 -0.21 -16.80
C GLU A 446 7.51 -0.16 -16.51
N LEU A 447 6.86 -1.31 -16.63
CA LEU A 447 5.41 -1.45 -16.55
C LEU A 447 5.08 -2.50 -15.51
N ARG A 448 4.00 -2.30 -14.76
CA ARG A 448 3.54 -3.33 -13.81
C ARG A 448 2.87 -4.48 -14.53
N LYS A 449 1.98 -4.15 -15.47
CA LYS A 449 1.17 -5.10 -16.25
C LYS A 449 0.82 -4.53 -17.62
N VAL A 450 0.73 -5.41 -18.62
CA VAL A 450 0.09 -5.12 -19.91
C VAL A 450 -0.85 -6.27 -20.20
N PHE A 451 -2.15 -6.00 -20.27
CA PHE A 451 -3.19 -7.00 -20.51
C PHE A 451 -3.22 -7.42 -21.98
N ILE A 452 -3.33 -8.72 -22.21
CA ILE A 452 -3.48 -9.29 -23.54
C ILE A 452 -4.81 -10.07 -23.58
N ASP A 453 -5.75 -9.57 -24.37
CA ASP A 453 -7.09 -10.14 -24.50
C ASP A 453 -7.22 -11.01 -25.76
N LEU A 454 -7.63 -12.26 -25.59
CA LEU A 454 -7.66 -13.27 -26.65
C LEU A 454 -9.08 -13.81 -26.85
N ASN A 455 -9.71 -13.56 -27.98
CA ASN A 455 -11.08 -14.01 -28.26
C ASN A 455 -11.18 -14.90 -29.50
N SER A 456 -11.52 -16.17 -29.29
CA SER A 456 -11.73 -17.17 -30.36
C SER A 456 -10.49 -17.39 -31.23
N GLU A 457 -9.31 -17.40 -30.60
CA GLU A 457 -8.03 -17.43 -31.30
C GLU A 457 -7.26 -18.73 -31.12
N THR A 458 -6.20 -18.89 -31.92
CA THR A 458 -5.17 -19.91 -31.69
C THR A 458 -3.82 -19.23 -31.76
N VAL A 459 -3.14 -19.10 -30.62
CA VAL A 459 -1.94 -18.28 -30.47
C VAL A 459 -0.95 -18.91 -29.49
N SER A 460 0.34 -18.60 -29.67
CA SER A 460 1.39 -19.04 -28.77
C SER A 460 2.24 -17.85 -28.30
N PHE A 461 2.66 -17.90 -27.04
CA PHE A 461 3.57 -16.95 -26.42
C PHE A 461 4.76 -17.69 -25.80
N GLU A 462 5.93 -17.07 -25.79
CA GLU A 462 7.14 -17.65 -25.21
C GLU A 462 8.04 -16.59 -24.59
N ASN A 463 8.87 -16.98 -23.64
CA ASN A 463 9.93 -16.15 -23.05
C ASN A 463 9.45 -14.85 -22.39
N LEU A 464 8.24 -14.85 -21.81
CA LEU A 464 7.73 -13.70 -21.07
C LEU A 464 8.29 -13.73 -19.65
N LYS A 465 9.28 -12.87 -19.38
CA LYS A 465 9.99 -12.81 -18.10
C LYS A 465 9.77 -11.47 -17.41
N ILE A 466 9.52 -11.50 -16.11
CA ILE A 466 9.45 -10.29 -15.28
C ILE A 466 10.85 -9.83 -14.83
N GLY A 467 10.99 -8.54 -14.52
CA GLY A 467 12.23 -7.94 -13.99
C GLY A 467 13.40 -7.89 -14.99
N THR A 468 13.20 -8.36 -16.21
CA THR A 468 14.16 -8.27 -17.32
C THR A 468 13.48 -7.72 -18.56
N PRO A 469 14.20 -7.01 -19.45
CA PRO A 469 13.65 -6.58 -20.72
C PRO A 469 13.08 -7.76 -21.51
N SER A 470 11.81 -7.67 -21.85
CA SER A 470 11.03 -8.67 -22.57
C SER A 470 10.34 -7.98 -23.75
N SER A 471 10.17 -8.72 -24.84
CA SER A 471 9.45 -8.24 -26.01
C SER A 471 8.30 -9.18 -26.34
N LEU A 472 7.16 -8.61 -26.74
CA LEU A 472 5.96 -9.34 -27.12
C LEU A 472 5.38 -8.68 -28.37
N ARG A 473 5.00 -9.49 -29.35
CA ARG A 473 4.23 -9.04 -30.50
C ARG A 473 2.97 -9.88 -30.61
N TYR A 474 1.82 -9.22 -30.54
CA TYR A 474 0.51 -9.82 -30.68
C TYR A 474 -0.34 -8.91 -31.56
N ARG A 475 -0.74 -9.41 -32.73
CA ARG A 475 -1.42 -8.59 -33.75
C ARG A 475 -0.64 -7.30 -34.02
N ASP A 476 -1.25 -6.14 -33.82
CA ASP A 476 -0.62 -4.82 -33.95
C ASP A 476 -0.29 -4.16 -32.60
N ILE A 477 -0.14 -4.97 -31.56
CA ILE A 477 0.42 -4.61 -30.26
C ILE A 477 1.86 -5.12 -30.23
N GLU A 478 2.81 -4.22 -30.00
CA GLU A 478 4.24 -4.52 -29.93
C GLU A 478 4.86 -3.86 -28.71
N LEU A 479 5.42 -4.70 -27.85
CA LEU A 479 6.21 -4.34 -26.68
C LEU A 479 7.67 -4.67 -27.00
N ASP A 480 8.56 -3.69 -26.90
CA ASP A 480 9.98 -3.87 -27.23
C ASP A 480 10.89 -3.46 -26.07
N GLY A 481 11.56 -4.45 -25.47
CA GLY A 481 12.47 -4.19 -24.35
C GLY A 481 11.77 -3.64 -23.11
N VAL A 482 10.49 -3.95 -22.90
CA VAL A 482 9.76 -3.53 -21.71
C VAL A 482 10.13 -4.42 -20.52
N ILE A 483 10.27 -3.81 -19.35
CA ILE A 483 10.47 -4.54 -18.09
C ILE A 483 9.11 -4.62 -17.41
N VAL A 484 8.53 -5.82 -17.36
CA VAL A 484 7.33 -6.07 -16.59
C VAL A 484 7.71 -6.41 -15.14
N THR A 485 7.22 -5.66 -14.15
CA THR A 485 7.62 -5.84 -12.74
C THR A 485 6.62 -6.65 -11.92
N GLY A 486 5.35 -6.63 -12.30
CA GLY A 486 4.27 -7.32 -11.59
C GLY A 486 3.99 -8.71 -12.14
N GLN A 487 3.26 -8.76 -13.26
CA GLN A 487 2.72 -9.98 -13.87
C GLN A 487 2.48 -9.81 -15.36
N TRP A 488 2.36 -10.94 -16.06
CA TRP A 488 1.86 -11.01 -17.44
C TRP A 488 0.39 -11.46 -17.47
N PRO A 489 -0.58 -10.53 -17.53
CA PRO A 489 -2.00 -10.87 -17.59
C PRO A 489 -2.48 -11.28 -18.98
N PHE A 490 -3.27 -12.36 -18.99
CA PHE A 490 -4.00 -12.83 -20.16
C PHE A 490 -5.46 -13.07 -19.83
N THR A 491 -6.36 -12.36 -20.52
CA THR A 491 -7.78 -12.71 -20.57
C THR A 491 -8.02 -13.51 -21.84
N MET A 492 -8.80 -14.58 -21.75
CA MET A 492 -8.99 -15.47 -22.90
C MET A 492 -10.36 -16.12 -22.90
N HIS A 493 -11.03 -16.08 -24.06
CA HIS A 493 -12.37 -16.63 -24.20
C HIS A 493 -12.49 -17.44 -25.49
N ASN A 494 -12.89 -18.71 -25.36
CA ASN A 494 -12.98 -19.68 -26.46
C ASN A 494 -11.70 -19.82 -27.30
N SER A 495 -10.53 -19.65 -26.69
CA SER A 495 -9.23 -19.60 -27.38
C SER A 495 -8.39 -20.85 -27.11
N ASN A 496 -7.52 -21.22 -28.04
CA ASN A 496 -6.48 -22.24 -27.87
C ASN A 496 -5.13 -21.54 -27.70
N VAL A 497 -4.58 -21.54 -26.49
CA VAL A 497 -3.37 -20.76 -26.18
C VAL A 497 -2.28 -21.69 -25.67
N THR A 498 -1.07 -21.50 -26.16
CA THR A 498 0.13 -22.14 -25.62
C THR A 498 1.08 -21.08 -25.09
N ILE A 499 1.50 -21.18 -23.82
CA ILE A 499 2.51 -20.27 -23.24
C ILE A 499 3.68 -21.10 -22.75
N GLN A 500 4.90 -20.74 -23.17
CA GLN A 500 6.11 -21.51 -22.88
C GLN A 500 7.19 -20.64 -22.24
N ASP A 501 8.04 -21.24 -21.41
CA ASP A 501 9.22 -20.58 -20.84
C ASP A 501 8.91 -19.19 -20.25
N SER A 502 7.79 -19.04 -19.55
CA SER A 502 7.28 -17.74 -19.08
C SER A 502 7.08 -17.73 -17.57
N ASP A 503 7.19 -16.58 -16.91
CA ASP A 503 6.99 -16.47 -15.46
C ASP A 503 5.98 -15.41 -15.05
N TYR A 504 5.47 -15.54 -13.82
CA TYR A 504 4.48 -14.64 -13.23
C TYR A 504 3.25 -14.39 -14.11
N LEU A 505 2.69 -15.46 -14.66
CA LEU A 505 1.45 -15.40 -15.43
C LEU A 505 0.25 -15.13 -14.51
N PHE A 506 -0.57 -14.17 -14.91
CA PHE A 506 -1.92 -13.95 -14.40
C PHE A 506 -2.92 -14.38 -15.48
N LEU A 507 -3.71 -15.42 -15.20
CA LEU A 507 -4.57 -16.04 -16.21
C LEU A 507 -6.05 -15.92 -15.84
N GLN A 508 -6.83 -15.38 -16.77
CA GLN A 508 -8.29 -15.28 -16.70
C GLN A 508 -8.96 -16.02 -17.87
N PRO A 509 -8.97 -17.36 -17.87
CA PRO A 509 -9.65 -18.12 -18.91
C PRO A 509 -11.15 -18.16 -18.73
N GLY A 510 -11.86 -18.18 -19.86
CA GLY A 510 -13.30 -18.32 -19.95
C GLY A 510 -13.76 -19.11 -21.16
N GLY A 511 -15.05 -19.44 -21.18
CA GLY A 511 -15.69 -20.25 -22.20
C GLY A 511 -15.07 -21.64 -22.30
N SER A 512 -14.94 -22.17 -23.52
CA SER A 512 -14.34 -23.48 -23.79
C SER A 512 -12.85 -23.41 -24.15
N SER A 513 -12.11 -22.43 -23.59
CA SER A 513 -10.69 -22.24 -23.90
C SER A 513 -9.85 -23.49 -23.59
N ASN A 514 -8.75 -23.68 -24.32
CA ASN A 514 -7.79 -24.75 -24.08
C ASN A 514 -6.39 -24.14 -23.90
N LEU A 515 -5.82 -24.35 -22.72
CA LEU A 515 -4.53 -23.83 -22.33
C LEU A 515 -3.47 -24.91 -22.22
N VAL A 516 -2.31 -24.64 -22.79
CA VAL A 516 -1.11 -25.45 -22.63
C VAL A 516 0.00 -24.55 -22.09
N LEU A 517 0.49 -24.87 -20.90
CA LEU A 517 1.60 -24.17 -20.26
C LEU A 517 2.79 -25.12 -20.19
N VAL A 518 3.96 -24.65 -20.63
CA VAL A 518 5.20 -25.43 -20.64
C VAL A 518 6.30 -24.64 -19.96
N ASP A 519 7.02 -25.25 -19.01
CA ASP A 519 8.15 -24.64 -18.30
C ASP A 519 7.82 -23.24 -17.75
N SER A 520 6.58 -23.08 -17.23
CA SER A 520 6.00 -21.78 -16.91
C SER A 520 5.53 -21.66 -15.47
N HIS A 521 5.42 -20.42 -14.99
CA HIS A 521 5.01 -20.09 -13.63
C HIS A 521 3.74 -19.24 -13.63
N VAL A 522 2.67 -19.79 -13.05
CA VAL A 522 1.42 -19.07 -12.76
C VAL A 522 1.50 -18.51 -11.35
N VAL A 523 1.21 -17.22 -11.19
CA VAL A 523 1.17 -16.57 -9.88
C VAL A 523 -0.25 -16.16 -9.50
N GLU A 524 -1.15 -16.11 -10.48
CA GLU A 524 -2.56 -15.80 -10.26
C GLU A 524 -3.45 -16.47 -11.31
N PHE A 525 -4.55 -17.06 -10.86
CA PHE A 525 -5.49 -17.77 -11.73
C PHE A 525 -6.92 -17.48 -11.30
N ILE A 526 -7.65 -16.76 -12.14
CA ILE A 526 -9.02 -16.31 -11.87
C ILE A 526 -9.90 -16.65 -13.08
N PRO A 527 -10.39 -17.90 -13.20
CA PRO A 527 -11.24 -18.31 -14.31
C PRO A 527 -12.61 -17.60 -14.28
N ARG A 528 -13.07 -17.18 -15.46
CA ARG A 528 -14.30 -16.43 -15.70
C ARG A 528 -15.21 -17.25 -16.62
N ASP A 529 -16.16 -17.99 -16.06
CA ASP A 529 -17.04 -18.86 -16.85
C ASP A 529 -16.27 -19.91 -17.67
N PHE A 530 -15.34 -20.60 -17.00
CA PHE A 530 -14.41 -21.53 -17.64
C PHE A 530 -14.91 -22.98 -17.61
N TYR A 531 -15.08 -23.54 -18.81
CA TYR A 531 -15.56 -24.90 -19.05
C TYR A 531 -14.58 -25.75 -19.88
N GLY A 532 -13.33 -25.28 -19.96
CA GLY A 532 -12.32 -25.81 -20.86
C GLY A 532 -11.29 -26.72 -20.18
N ASN A 533 -10.08 -26.67 -20.72
CA ASN A 533 -8.96 -27.48 -20.23
C ASN A 533 -7.72 -26.62 -20.04
N ILE A 534 -6.94 -26.96 -19.02
CA ILE A 534 -5.59 -26.44 -18.83
C ILE A 534 -4.64 -27.62 -18.62
N SER A 535 -3.55 -27.62 -19.38
CA SER A 535 -2.53 -28.65 -19.37
C SER A 535 -1.21 -28.01 -18.98
N PHE A 536 -0.57 -28.57 -17.96
CA PHE A 536 0.72 -28.10 -17.47
C PHE A 536 1.82 -29.09 -17.84
N ASP A 537 2.95 -28.61 -18.34
CA ASP A 537 4.17 -29.38 -18.48
C ASP A 537 5.30 -28.65 -17.75
N ASN A 538 5.77 -29.24 -16.65
CA ASN A 538 6.81 -28.70 -15.77
C ASN A 538 6.52 -27.28 -15.28
N CYS A 539 5.31 -27.06 -14.78
CA CYS A 539 4.88 -25.73 -14.34
C CYS A 539 4.79 -25.60 -12.81
N THR A 540 4.73 -24.36 -12.36
CA THR A 540 4.44 -24.00 -10.96
C THR A 540 3.21 -23.10 -10.88
N TRP A 541 2.43 -23.23 -9.80
CA TRP A 541 1.38 -22.28 -9.43
C TRP A 541 1.58 -21.82 -7.98
N THR A 542 1.75 -20.52 -7.80
CA THR A 542 2.03 -19.87 -6.52
C THR A 542 1.03 -18.76 -6.21
N ASN A 543 1.16 -18.17 -5.02
CA ASN A 543 0.50 -16.95 -4.57
C ASN A 543 -1.04 -16.98 -4.51
N ALA A 544 -1.77 -16.71 -5.60
CA ALA A 544 -3.21 -16.40 -5.54
C ALA A 544 -4.09 -17.15 -6.56
N GLY A 545 -5.40 -17.15 -6.29
CA GLY A 545 -6.42 -17.59 -7.24
C GLY A 545 -7.84 -17.47 -6.69
N GLU A 546 -8.81 -17.33 -7.60
CA GLU A 546 -10.23 -17.24 -7.29
C GLU A 546 -11.03 -18.15 -8.23
N ILE A 547 -11.35 -19.37 -7.78
CA ILE A 547 -12.18 -20.32 -8.52
C ILE A 547 -13.61 -20.21 -8.00
N ILE A 548 -14.30 -19.16 -8.45
CA ILE A 548 -15.61 -18.76 -7.93
C ILE A 548 -16.64 -18.82 -9.06
N GLY A 549 -17.79 -19.43 -8.81
CA GLY A 549 -19.00 -19.38 -9.62
C GLY A 549 -20.19 -18.84 -8.83
N GLY A 550 -21.35 -18.72 -9.49
CA GLY A 550 -22.59 -18.27 -8.87
C GLY A 550 -22.63 -16.78 -8.46
N GLU A 551 -21.62 -15.99 -8.85
CA GLU A 551 -21.48 -14.58 -8.48
C GLU A 551 -21.50 -13.71 -9.75
N GLU A 552 -22.52 -12.87 -9.88
CA GLU A 552 -22.75 -12.03 -11.08
C GLU A 552 -21.56 -11.11 -11.39
N TYR A 553 -20.88 -10.61 -10.36
CA TYR A 553 -19.72 -9.71 -10.51
C TYR A 553 -18.39 -10.45 -10.76
N HIS A 554 -18.36 -11.79 -10.70
CA HIS A 554 -17.15 -12.59 -10.86
C HIS A 554 -17.26 -13.65 -11.96
N SER A 555 -18.17 -14.61 -11.82
CA SER A 555 -18.44 -15.68 -12.79
C SER A 555 -19.76 -16.39 -12.49
N GLY A 556 -20.50 -16.78 -13.54
CA GLY A 556 -21.72 -17.57 -13.42
C GLY A 556 -21.46 -19.02 -13.01
N GLY A 557 -20.37 -19.64 -13.48
CA GLY A 557 -19.93 -20.98 -13.05
C GLY A 557 -18.55 -21.36 -13.55
N ASN A 558 -17.93 -22.38 -12.97
CA ASN A 558 -16.65 -22.91 -13.44
C ASN A 558 -16.68 -24.45 -13.36
N ASP A 559 -16.44 -25.14 -14.49
CA ASP A 559 -16.35 -26.61 -14.58
C ASP A 559 -15.30 -27.04 -15.60
N PHE A 560 -14.03 -27.12 -15.18
CA PHE A 560 -12.90 -27.34 -16.09
C PHE A 560 -11.97 -28.46 -15.63
N THR A 561 -11.05 -28.85 -16.52
CA THR A 561 -10.08 -29.92 -16.26
C THR A 561 -8.64 -29.40 -16.20
N ILE A 562 -7.90 -29.85 -15.19
CA ILE A 562 -6.45 -29.65 -15.05
C ILE A 562 -5.73 -30.97 -15.35
N THR A 563 -4.71 -30.94 -16.21
CA THR A 563 -3.86 -32.10 -16.50
C THR A 563 -2.37 -31.76 -16.44
N GLY A 564 -1.53 -32.81 -16.36
CA GLY A 564 -0.08 -32.69 -16.50
C GLY A 564 0.70 -32.44 -15.19
N SER A 565 1.93 -31.91 -15.34
CA SER A 565 2.90 -31.72 -14.25
C SER A 565 2.83 -30.30 -13.71
N LEU A 566 2.35 -30.19 -12.48
CA LEU A 566 2.13 -28.92 -11.79
C LEU A 566 2.60 -29.04 -10.34
N THR A 567 3.50 -28.15 -9.95
CA THR A 567 3.88 -27.94 -8.55
C THR A 567 3.07 -26.79 -7.97
N ILE A 568 2.44 -26.99 -6.83
CA ILE A 568 1.61 -25.96 -6.17
C ILE A 568 2.29 -25.51 -4.87
N SER A 569 2.44 -24.20 -4.71
CA SER A 569 3.01 -23.60 -3.50
C SER A 569 2.09 -23.79 -2.28
N PRO A 570 2.65 -24.03 -1.07
CA PRO A 570 1.84 -24.12 0.16
C PRO A 570 0.99 -22.88 0.46
N GLU A 571 1.46 -21.69 0.06
CA GLU A 571 0.75 -20.43 0.28
C GLU A 571 -0.60 -20.37 -0.45
N LEU A 572 -0.71 -21.03 -1.61
CA LEU A 572 -1.95 -21.06 -2.39
C LEU A 572 -3.09 -21.71 -1.61
N ARG A 573 -2.80 -22.63 -0.66
CA ARG A 573 -3.85 -23.21 0.20
C ARG A 573 -4.56 -22.16 1.07
N VAL A 574 -3.84 -21.12 1.46
CA VAL A 574 -4.36 -20.02 2.27
C VAL A 574 -5.10 -19.02 1.39
N ASN A 575 -4.54 -18.75 0.21
CA ASN A 575 -4.99 -17.64 -0.63
C ASN A 575 -6.06 -18.03 -1.67
N LEU A 576 -6.19 -19.32 -2.03
CA LEU A 576 -7.15 -19.77 -3.02
C LEU A 576 -8.59 -19.67 -2.49
N GLN A 577 -9.36 -18.80 -3.12
CA GLN A 577 -10.81 -18.69 -2.91
C GLN A 577 -11.54 -19.69 -3.80
N TRP A 578 -12.60 -20.30 -3.25
CA TRP A 578 -13.40 -21.28 -3.95
C TRP A 578 -14.87 -21.13 -3.56
N LYS A 579 -15.76 -21.04 -4.55
CA LYS A 579 -17.21 -21.09 -4.34
C LYS A 579 -17.90 -21.62 -5.59
N ASP A 580 -18.90 -22.49 -5.42
CA ASP A 580 -19.81 -22.93 -6.50
C ASP A 580 -19.13 -23.31 -7.82
N ALA A 581 -17.95 -23.94 -7.72
CA ALA A 581 -17.14 -24.35 -8.85
C ALA A 581 -16.71 -25.81 -8.74
N ARG A 582 -16.47 -26.42 -9.89
CA ARG A 582 -16.05 -27.81 -10.04
C ARG A 582 -14.76 -27.88 -10.85
N VAL A 583 -13.77 -28.63 -10.37
CA VAL A 583 -12.52 -28.84 -11.12
C VAL A 583 -12.16 -30.31 -11.11
N THR A 584 -11.94 -30.89 -12.28
CA THR A 584 -11.40 -32.24 -12.39
C THR A 584 -9.91 -32.18 -12.62
N ARG A 585 -9.12 -32.76 -11.72
CA ARG A 585 -7.66 -32.80 -11.86
C ARG A 585 -7.17 -34.22 -12.12
N GLU A 586 -6.29 -34.35 -13.12
CA GLU A 586 -5.58 -35.58 -13.42
C GLU A 586 -4.25 -35.64 -12.66
N TYR A 587 -4.03 -36.77 -11.98
CA TYR A 587 -2.80 -37.05 -11.27
C TYR A 587 -2.05 -38.18 -11.96
N THR A 588 -0.81 -37.89 -12.35
CA THR A 588 0.18 -38.92 -12.68
C THR A 588 0.94 -39.28 -11.41
N ALA A 589 1.01 -40.57 -11.07
CA ALA A 589 1.86 -41.07 -10.00
C ALA A 589 2.86 -42.11 -10.51
N TYR A 590 4.08 -42.05 -10.00
CA TYR A 590 5.15 -43.02 -10.27
C TYR A 590 5.51 -43.75 -8.99
N ILE A 591 5.42 -45.08 -9.02
CA ILE A 591 5.73 -45.96 -7.89
C ILE A 591 7.05 -46.66 -8.18
N THR A 592 8.06 -46.36 -7.37
CA THR A 592 9.42 -46.89 -7.52
C THR A 592 9.92 -47.51 -6.22
N ASP A 593 11.05 -48.23 -6.30
CA ASP A 593 11.86 -48.54 -5.12
C ASP A 593 12.71 -47.34 -4.69
N SER A 594 13.52 -47.52 -3.65
CA SER A 594 14.40 -46.47 -3.11
C SER A 594 15.54 -46.04 -4.05
N VAL A 595 15.78 -46.78 -5.14
CA VAL A 595 16.80 -46.45 -6.17
C VAL A 595 16.16 -46.02 -7.50
N GLY A 596 14.84 -45.81 -7.53
CA GLY A 596 14.11 -45.29 -8.69
C GLY A 596 13.67 -46.34 -9.72
N ARG A 597 13.80 -47.65 -9.43
CA ARG A 597 13.30 -48.70 -10.34
C ARG A 597 11.78 -48.82 -10.21
N PRO A 598 11.04 -48.94 -11.34
CA PRO A 598 9.58 -48.95 -11.31
C PRO A 598 9.01 -50.26 -10.75
N PHE A 599 7.87 -50.16 -10.05
CA PHE A 599 7.07 -51.32 -9.64
C PHE A 599 5.83 -51.51 -10.54
N PRO A 600 5.87 -52.44 -11.52
CA PRO A 600 4.72 -52.74 -12.35
C PRO A 600 3.71 -53.66 -11.65
N GLY A 601 2.43 -53.58 -12.04
CA GLY A 601 1.38 -54.49 -11.59
C GLY A 601 0.90 -54.29 -10.15
N LEU A 602 1.29 -53.20 -9.48
CA LEU A 602 0.77 -52.85 -8.16
C LEU A 602 -0.64 -52.29 -8.28
N LYS A 603 -1.48 -52.62 -7.30
CA LYS A 603 -2.83 -52.08 -7.21
C LYS A 603 -2.78 -50.74 -6.49
N VAL A 604 -3.32 -49.70 -7.12
CA VAL A 604 -3.45 -48.35 -6.54
C VAL A 604 -4.94 -48.06 -6.36
N SER A 605 -5.37 -47.78 -5.13
CA SER A 605 -6.77 -47.50 -4.81
C SER A 605 -6.91 -46.07 -4.31
N ILE A 606 -7.83 -45.30 -4.89
CA ILE A 606 -8.13 -43.92 -4.49
C ILE A 606 -9.59 -43.60 -4.83
N ASP A 607 -10.28 -42.90 -3.95
CA ASP A 607 -11.69 -42.51 -4.11
C ASP A 607 -12.63 -43.67 -4.51
N GLY A 608 -12.44 -44.85 -3.88
CA GLY A 608 -13.21 -46.05 -4.19
C GLY A 608 -12.88 -46.72 -5.54
N GLN A 609 -12.00 -46.13 -6.34
CA GLN A 609 -11.56 -46.65 -7.63
C GLN A 609 -10.24 -47.42 -7.49
N ASN A 610 -10.02 -48.40 -8.38
CA ASN A 610 -8.82 -49.21 -8.39
C ASN A 610 -8.13 -49.11 -9.76
N TYR A 611 -6.82 -48.93 -9.71
CA TYR A 611 -5.93 -48.79 -10.85
C TYR A 611 -4.76 -49.78 -10.72
N THR A 612 -4.04 -50.01 -11.81
CA THR A 612 -2.86 -50.88 -11.83
C THR A 612 -1.69 -50.12 -12.44
N THR A 613 -0.52 -50.20 -11.81
CA THR A 613 0.70 -49.56 -12.36
C THR A 613 1.16 -50.26 -13.64
N ASP A 614 1.57 -49.47 -14.63
CA ASP A 614 2.09 -49.96 -15.91
C ASP A 614 3.54 -50.47 -15.79
N LYS A 615 4.15 -50.83 -16.93
CA LYS A 615 5.55 -51.30 -17.01
C LYS A 615 6.59 -50.30 -16.47
N ASN A 616 6.25 -49.02 -16.43
CA ASN A 616 7.08 -47.93 -15.93
C ASN A 616 6.71 -47.54 -14.49
N GLY A 617 5.88 -48.35 -13.81
CA GLY A 617 5.40 -48.03 -12.47
C GLY A 617 4.47 -46.82 -12.45
N LYS A 618 3.96 -46.40 -13.61
CA LYS A 618 3.08 -45.23 -13.76
C LYS A 618 1.63 -45.63 -13.57
N VAL A 619 0.87 -44.77 -12.92
CA VAL A 619 -0.59 -44.81 -12.88
C VAL A 619 -1.14 -43.40 -13.09
N ILE A 620 -2.30 -43.30 -13.75
CA ILE A 620 -3.03 -42.06 -13.94
C ILE A 620 -4.43 -42.24 -13.35
N PHE A 621 -4.87 -41.29 -12.54
CA PHE A 621 -6.20 -41.24 -11.96
C PHE A 621 -6.72 -39.80 -11.92
N ARG A 622 -8.03 -39.62 -11.73
CA ARG A 622 -8.66 -38.29 -11.68
C ARG A 622 -9.44 -38.13 -10.40
N LEU A 623 -9.40 -36.93 -9.84
CA LEU A 623 -10.23 -36.51 -8.70
C LEU A 623 -11.01 -35.26 -9.12
N THR A 624 -12.25 -35.16 -8.64
CA THR A 624 -13.10 -33.98 -8.84
C THR A 624 -13.20 -33.22 -7.54
N PHE A 625 -12.91 -31.92 -7.60
CA PHE A 625 -12.93 -31.00 -6.48
C PHE A 625 -14.06 -29.99 -6.60
N ASN A 626 -14.58 -29.58 -5.44
CA ASN A 626 -15.54 -28.50 -5.25
C ASN A 626 -15.25 -27.81 -3.89
N GLU A 627 -16.09 -26.84 -3.53
CA GLU A 627 -15.91 -26.06 -2.28
C GLU A 627 -15.82 -26.93 -1.02
N SER A 628 -16.48 -28.09 -1.00
CA SER A 628 -16.58 -28.95 0.18
C SER A 628 -15.41 -29.91 0.37
N ASN A 629 -14.58 -30.13 -0.67
CA ASN A 629 -13.55 -31.16 -0.64
C ASN A 629 -12.17 -30.74 -1.16
N TYR A 630 -12.00 -29.56 -1.77
CA TYR A 630 -10.72 -29.17 -2.37
C TYR A 630 -9.54 -29.14 -1.37
N LYS A 631 -9.84 -28.88 -0.09
CA LYS A 631 -8.87 -28.92 1.02
C LYS A 631 -8.79 -30.28 1.72
N GLU A 632 -9.71 -31.21 1.44
CA GLU A 632 -9.82 -32.50 2.12
C GLU A 632 -8.90 -33.56 1.51
N LEU A 633 -8.28 -34.36 2.38
CA LEU A 633 -7.35 -35.41 1.96
C LEU A 633 -8.10 -36.67 1.51
N THR A 634 -7.95 -37.02 0.25
CA THR A 634 -8.36 -38.31 -0.31
C THR A 634 -7.23 -39.33 -0.17
N GLN A 635 -7.50 -40.46 0.50
CA GLN A 635 -6.46 -41.47 0.77
C GLN A 635 -6.12 -42.29 -0.49
N LEU A 636 -4.88 -42.15 -0.96
CA LEU A 636 -4.25 -43.03 -1.94
C LEU A 636 -3.63 -44.23 -1.21
N LYS A 637 -3.94 -45.45 -1.66
CA LYS A 637 -3.41 -46.70 -1.10
C LYS A 637 -2.75 -47.54 -2.17
N ILE A 638 -1.54 -48.05 -1.89
CA ILE A 638 -0.83 -48.97 -2.77
C ILE A 638 -0.82 -50.36 -2.12
N GLU A 639 -1.23 -51.37 -2.87
CA GLU A 639 -1.36 -52.74 -2.39
C GLU A 639 -0.66 -53.73 -3.33
N ASN A 640 -0.09 -54.79 -2.75
CA ASN A 640 0.39 -55.96 -3.47
C ASN A 640 -0.22 -57.22 -2.84
N GLN A 641 -0.94 -58.01 -3.62
CA GLN A 641 -1.60 -59.25 -3.16
C GLN A 641 -2.42 -59.08 -1.87
N GLY A 642 -3.12 -57.95 -1.72
CA GLY A 642 -3.96 -57.64 -0.55
C GLY A 642 -3.20 -57.11 0.67
N LYS A 643 -1.88 -56.96 0.61
CA LYS A 643 -1.09 -56.26 1.62
C LYS A 643 -0.90 -54.79 1.23
N VAL A 644 -1.30 -53.87 2.10
CA VAL A 644 -1.01 -52.44 1.96
C VAL A 644 0.50 -52.21 2.10
N LEU A 645 1.10 -51.59 1.09
CA LEU A 645 2.51 -51.22 1.07
C LEU A 645 2.73 -49.75 1.44
N PHE A 646 1.79 -48.88 1.08
CA PHE A 646 1.90 -47.43 1.28
C PHE A 646 0.53 -46.75 1.33
N GLN A 647 0.43 -45.66 2.08
CA GLN A 647 -0.73 -44.77 2.11
C GLN A 647 -0.30 -43.31 2.23
N GLN A 648 -0.96 -42.41 1.49
CA GLN A 648 -0.75 -40.97 1.54
C GLN A 648 -2.06 -40.24 1.21
N GLY A 649 -2.29 -39.10 1.86
CA GLY A 649 -3.39 -38.20 1.50
C GLY A 649 -3.05 -37.37 0.25
N ILE A 650 -3.99 -37.29 -0.68
CA ILE A 650 -3.93 -36.50 -1.92
C ILE A 650 -5.12 -35.53 -1.89
N ASP A 651 -4.87 -34.28 -2.25
CA ASP A 651 -5.90 -33.23 -2.36
C ASP A 651 -5.60 -32.32 -3.56
N PHE A 652 -6.39 -31.24 -3.72
CA PHE A 652 -6.25 -30.30 -4.82
C PHE A 652 -4.84 -29.70 -4.92
N PHE A 653 -4.14 -29.52 -3.80
CA PHE A 653 -2.84 -28.83 -3.72
C PHE A 653 -1.66 -29.80 -3.88
N THR A 654 -1.91 -31.11 -3.97
CA THR A 654 -0.83 -32.09 -4.10
C THR A 654 -0.13 -31.97 -5.45
N SER A 655 1.17 -31.71 -5.48
CA SER A 655 1.92 -31.58 -6.74
C SER A 655 1.85 -32.84 -7.62
N THR A 656 1.89 -32.64 -8.94
CA THR A 656 1.97 -33.70 -9.96
C THR A 656 3.25 -33.56 -10.78
N PRO A 657 3.99 -34.65 -11.08
CA PRO A 657 3.68 -36.03 -10.72
C PRO A 657 3.92 -36.35 -9.24
N VAL A 658 3.14 -37.30 -8.71
CA VAL A 658 3.32 -37.84 -7.35
C VAL A 658 4.40 -38.93 -7.40
N ILE A 659 5.53 -38.73 -6.73
CA ILE A 659 6.63 -39.69 -6.70
C ILE A 659 6.59 -40.47 -5.38
N ILE A 660 6.41 -41.79 -5.45
CA ILE A 660 6.28 -42.66 -4.28
C ILE A 660 7.39 -43.72 -4.31
N ALA A 661 8.36 -43.59 -3.40
CA ALA A 661 9.41 -44.58 -3.19
C ALA A 661 9.01 -45.55 -2.08
N LEU A 662 8.74 -46.81 -2.43
CA LEU A 662 8.48 -47.87 -1.47
C LEU A 662 9.81 -48.31 -0.82
N LYS A 663 9.78 -48.52 0.49
CA LYS A 663 10.89 -49.15 1.21
C LYS A 663 10.82 -50.66 0.99
N ASP A 664 11.97 -51.26 0.68
CA ASP A 664 12.14 -52.72 0.54
C ASP A 664 11.64 -53.49 1.77
#